data_AF-A0A9D9RN83-F1
#
_entry.id   AF-A0A9D9RN83-F1
#
_cell.length_a   1.000
_cell.length_b   1.000
_cell.length_c   1.000
_cell.angle_alpha   90.00
_cell.angle_beta   90.00
_cell.angle_gamma   90.00
#
_symmetry.space_group_name_H-M   'P 1'
#
loop_
_entity.id
_entity.type
_entity.pdbx_description
1 polymer ?
#
loop_
_entity_poly.entity_id
_entity_poly.type
_entity_poly.pdbx_seq_one_letter_code
_entity_poly.pdbx_strand_id
1 'polypeptide(L)'
;MDNNKIIADEAREAYRKFSKSGKTAKILFGLEKREDLKSFHDEQKQQNAYNSVNLGLKEVLIDKIIGSVQKYTDFDKNFKPKNDIIKERWEQMYVANINNTSLPPVILYKIKDEYYVYDGNHRISVAKFLGFNSIEAEVLEFLATGDKSEDIIYREKNMFDKETGLGEIMFSEPGKYNRLIQEIQKFNHFLETKKNMKVSFKEAAFRWNKEIFNPITYILNKNNIVESFDKYNINDIFLFFLDHKYYLSKERQKDVGYLFTIIDFVNMIKTNEKLDLSHIYKMDLEIVELHKKLKKIDKEMILPVEKVVKNEILFEVTGIDFDFSEFTIEQVENYRVNNQLTNFKDAAKQWYELDYIHLLNYFIIKAKKLPEKYVKYLEYFIHDDKQIFYSIHEYSKLHYYVENEGTDEVNWKSSVLNYILEIYINIVEEIINEKIAPKEIVNFYYRVEQEYFYLLVNERKLMLDNRSAKYTKIKEIDNTNMSNWFVNKSDKSDVADILVDEKQNEFLKNFKDSKRFEKIAGKYEGIKKYTTYVKFLELLDNLGEEEFLQKLSNDLHKLSQISEIVRKYKTLKILEQSKDNNRDLGFIDFYANILKHGTKYTQSINLVDILDVTLDYLGTDEKVRNSVIEEKEIVDDEI
;
A
#
# COMPACT_ATOMS: atom_id res chain seq x y z
N MET A 1 -38.13 -43.67 -42.50
CA MET A 1 -36.90 -44.29 -41.96
C MET A 1 -36.92 -44.10 -40.47
N ASP A 2 -36.73 -45.18 -39.72
CA ASP A 2 -36.88 -45.24 -38.27
C ASP A 2 -35.87 -44.29 -37.60
N ASN A 3 -36.33 -43.33 -36.79
CA ASN A 3 -35.49 -42.30 -36.17
C ASN A 3 -34.35 -42.93 -35.33
N ASN A 4 -34.64 -44.09 -34.73
CA ASN A 4 -33.68 -44.91 -34.00
C ASN A 4 -32.54 -45.45 -34.87
N LYS A 5 -32.79 -45.70 -36.16
CA LYS A 5 -31.78 -46.19 -37.11
C LYS A 5 -30.82 -45.07 -37.51
N ILE A 6 -31.33 -43.85 -37.69
CA ILE A 6 -30.51 -42.66 -38.02
C ILE A 6 -29.55 -42.35 -36.87
N ILE A 7 -30.04 -42.33 -35.64
CA ILE A 7 -29.25 -42.04 -34.45
C ILE A 7 -28.19 -43.13 -34.19
N ALA A 8 -28.53 -44.40 -34.44
CA ALA A 8 -27.55 -45.50 -34.34
C ALA A 8 -26.45 -45.40 -35.42
N ASP A 9 -26.78 -44.97 -36.64
CA ASP A 9 -25.79 -44.76 -37.71
C ASP A 9 -24.89 -43.54 -37.41
N GLU A 10 -25.46 -42.48 -36.84
CA GLU A 10 -24.71 -41.32 -36.35
C GLU A 10 -23.72 -41.71 -35.24
N ALA A 11 -24.14 -42.51 -34.27
CA ALA A 11 -23.26 -42.99 -33.19
C ALA A 11 -22.07 -43.81 -33.72
N ARG A 12 -22.30 -44.67 -34.72
CA ARG A 12 -21.23 -45.43 -35.40
C ARG A 12 -20.27 -44.50 -36.14
N GLU A 13 -20.77 -43.48 -36.81
CA GLU A 13 -19.93 -42.50 -37.50
C GLU A 13 -19.11 -41.66 -36.52
N ALA A 14 -19.71 -41.24 -35.41
CA ALA A 14 -19.05 -40.53 -34.32
C ALA A 14 -17.91 -41.37 -33.73
N TYR A 15 -18.16 -42.65 -33.41
CA TYR A 15 -17.10 -43.55 -32.95
C TYR A 15 -16.00 -43.74 -34.02
N ARG A 16 -16.37 -43.82 -35.30
CA ARG A 16 -15.40 -43.90 -36.41
C ARG A 16 -14.53 -42.64 -36.49
N LYS A 17 -15.08 -41.45 -36.25
CA LYS A 17 -14.31 -40.19 -36.17
C LYS A 17 -13.39 -40.21 -34.95
N PHE A 18 -13.92 -40.59 -33.79
CA PHE A 18 -13.16 -40.68 -32.54
C PHE A 18 -12.00 -41.69 -32.63
N SER A 19 -12.22 -42.86 -33.24
CA SER A 19 -11.17 -43.87 -33.49
C SER A 19 -10.09 -43.39 -34.46
N LYS A 20 -10.44 -42.56 -35.45
CA LYS A 20 -9.51 -42.02 -36.46
C LYS A 20 -8.74 -40.77 -36.03
N SER A 21 -9.25 -39.97 -35.10
CA SER A 21 -8.63 -38.69 -34.66
C SER A 21 -7.23 -38.81 -34.05
N GLY A 22 -6.75 -40.03 -33.75
CA GLY A 22 -5.37 -40.29 -33.28
C GLY A 22 -4.46 -40.99 -34.31
N LYS A 23 -4.93 -41.24 -35.54
CA LYS A 23 -4.10 -41.84 -36.61
C LYS A 23 -3.31 -40.81 -37.40
N THR A 24 -3.78 -39.57 -37.49
CA THR A 24 -3.12 -38.49 -38.25
C THR A 24 -1.84 -37.99 -37.58
N ALA A 25 -1.82 -37.91 -36.24
CA ALA A 25 -0.61 -37.57 -35.47
C ALA A 25 0.47 -38.67 -35.54
N LYS A 26 0.05 -39.95 -35.62
CA LYS A 26 0.92 -41.13 -35.71
C LYS A 26 1.79 -41.21 -36.96
N ILE A 27 1.43 -40.47 -38.02
CA ILE A 27 2.12 -40.49 -39.31
C ILE A 27 3.13 -39.33 -39.42
N LEU A 28 2.93 -38.23 -38.69
CA LEU A 28 3.81 -37.05 -38.73
C LEU A 28 4.92 -37.06 -37.66
N PHE A 29 4.68 -37.64 -36.48
CA PHE A 29 5.64 -37.65 -35.37
C PHE A 29 5.79 -39.09 -34.85
N GLY A 30 7.02 -39.59 -34.80
CA GLY A 30 7.34 -40.99 -34.54
C GLY A 30 6.75 -41.56 -33.24
N LEU A 31 6.46 -42.86 -33.27
CA LEU A 31 6.08 -43.79 -32.17
C LEU A 31 5.93 -43.18 -30.75
N GLU A 32 4.85 -42.44 -30.51
CA GLU A 32 4.37 -42.29 -29.13
C GLU A 32 3.71 -43.60 -28.68
N LYS A 33 4.26 -44.21 -27.63
CA LYS A 33 3.58 -45.27 -26.86
C LYS A 33 2.19 -44.75 -26.51
N ARG A 34 1.15 -45.55 -26.74
CA ARG A 34 -0.20 -45.22 -26.22
C ARG A 34 -0.11 -45.26 -24.71
N GLU A 35 0.05 -44.11 -24.07
CA GLU A 35 -0.02 -44.02 -22.62
C GLU A 35 -1.43 -44.44 -22.18
N ASP A 36 -1.47 -45.32 -21.18
CA ASP A 36 -2.69 -45.74 -20.50
C ASP A 36 -3.21 -44.59 -19.62
N LEU A 37 -4.46 -44.69 -19.17
CA LEU A 37 -4.95 -43.79 -18.13
C LEU A 37 -4.12 -43.97 -16.86
N LYS A 38 -4.03 -42.94 -16.02
CA LYS A 38 -3.44 -43.11 -14.70
C LYS A 38 -4.28 -44.08 -13.86
N SER A 39 -3.60 -44.99 -13.17
CA SER A 39 -4.19 -45.93 -12.22
C SER A 39 -4.39 -45.24 -10.87
N PHE A 40 -5.63 -45.21 -10.37
CA PHE A 40 -5.93 -44.68 -9.04
C PHE A 40 -5.15 -45.42 -7.95
N HIS A 41 -5.04 -46.75 -8.04
CA HIS A 41 -4.41 -47.55 -6.98
C HIS A 41 -2.91 -47.29 -6.85
N ASP A 42 -2.24 -47.01 -7.97
CA ASP A 42 -0.82 -46.65 -7.96
C ASP A 42 -0.62 -45.29 -7.28
N GLU A 43 -1.44 -44.30 -7.63
CA GLU A 43 -1.41 -42.99 -6.98
C GLU A 43 -1.80 -43.07 -5.49
N GLN A 44 -2.85 -43.82 -5.17
CA GLN A 44 -3.34 -44.02 -3.81
C GLN A 44 -2.22 -44.58 -2.91
N LYS A 45 -1.47 -45.56 -3.41
CA LYS A 45 -0.33 -46.14 -2.71
C LYS A 45 0.83 -45.15 -2.60
N GLN A 46 1.13 -44.43 -3.68
CA GLN A 46 2.21 -43.44 -3.73
C GLN A 46 2.00 -42.27 -2.77
N GLN A 47 0.74 -41.83 -2.59
CA GLN A 47 0.34 -40.69 -1.77
C GLN A 47 -0.12 -41.09 -0.35
N ASN A 48 -0.11 -42.40 -0.03
CA ASN A 48 -0.63 -42.97 1.21
C ASN A 48 -2.08 -42.50 1.50
N ALA A 49 -2.95 -42.51 0.49
CA ALA A 49 -4.27 -41.88 0.52
C ALA A 49 -5.41 -42.88 0.80
N TYR A 50 -5.49 -43.40 2.03
CA TYR A 50 -6.46 -44.45 2.39
C TYR A 50 -7.73 -43.93 3.09
N ASN A 51 -7.68 -42.73 3.65
CA ASN A 51 -8.83 -42.08 4.27
C ASN A 51 -9.63 -41.31 3.22
N SER A 52 -10.95 -41.48 3.21
CA SER A 52 -11.83 -40.83 2.23
C SER A 52 -12.91 -39.96 2.86
N VAL A 53 -13.24 -38.85 2.21
CA VAL A 53 -14.35 -37.94 2.56
C VAL A 53 -15.27 -37.77 1.35
N ASN A 54 -16.57 -37.90 1.58
CA ASN A 54 -17.57 -37.67 0.52
C ASN A 54 -17.79 -36.16 0.34
N LEU A 55 -17.49 -35.64 -0.85
CA LEU A 55 -17.68 -34.24 -1.22
C LEU A 55 -19.08 -33.95 -1.80
N GLY A 56 -19.88 -34.99 -2.01
CA GLY A 56 -21.21 -34.92 -2.62
C GLY A 56 -21.17 -34.69 -4.13
N LEU A 57 -22.28 -34.17 -4.65
CA LEU A 57 -22.45 -33.84 -6.07
C LEU A 57 -21.67 -32.56 -6.41
N LYS A 58 -20.82 -32.64 -7.44
CA LYS A 58 -19.96 -31.56 -7.92
C LYS A 58 -19.95 -31.52 -9.44
N GLU A 59 -19.85 -30.31 -9.98
CA GLU A 59 -19.48 -30.10 -11.37
C GLU A 59 -17.95 -30.13 -11.48
N VAL A 60 -17.41 -31.08 -12.25
CA VAL A 60 -15.96 -31.34 -12.35
C VAL A 60 -15.49 -31.05 -13.77
N LEU A 61 -14.42 -30.26 -13.88
CA LEU A 61 -13.76 -29.99 -15.16
C LEU A 61 -13.22 -31.29 -15.76
N ILE A 62 -13.56 -31.54 -17.01
CA ILE A 62 -13.21 -32.78 -17.72
C ILE A 62 -11.68 -32.96 -17.84
N ASP A 63 -10.93 -31.86 -17.86
CA ASP A 63 -9.47 -31.88 -17.95
C ASP A 63 -8.78 -32.31 -16.66
N LYS A 64 -9.47 -32.21 -15.51
CA LYS A 64 -8.97 -32.74 -14.23
C LYS A 64 -9.21 -34.25 -14.07
N ILE A 65 -10.00 -34.86 -14.96
CA ILE A 65 -10.28 -36.29 -14.98
C ILE A 65 -9.25 -36.98 -15.86
N ILE A 66 -8.27 -37.62 -15.21
CA ILE A 66 -7.03 -38.08 -15.86
C ILE A 66 -6.80 -39.59 -15.75
N GLY A 67 -7.63 -40.28 -14.98
CA GLY A 67 -7.40 -41.67 -14.61
C GLY A 67 -8.66 -42.48 -14.38
N SER A 68 -8.48 -43.76 -14.08
CA SER A 68 -9.56 -44.68 -13.75
C SER A 68 -9.19 -45.53 -12.55
N VAL A 69 -10.19 -45.94 -11.77
CA VAL A 69 -9.98 -46.86 -10.64
C VAL A 69 -9.78 -48.29 -11.12
N GLN A 70 -10.53 -48.70 -12.14
CA GLN A 70 -10.53 -50.09 -12.62
C GLN A 70 -10.18 -50.22 -14.11
N LYS A 71 -10.64 -49.29 -14.95
CA LYS A 71 -10.61 -49.41 -16.42
C LYS A 71 -9.46 -48.65 -17.06
N TYR A 72 -8.32 -48.53 -16.38
CA TYR A 72 -7.24 -47.69 -16.86
C TYR A 72 -6.49 -48.28 -18.08
N THR A 73 -6.59 -49.60 -18.31
CA THR A 73 -6.03 -50.31 -19.48
C THR A 73 -6.99 -50.35 -20.69
N ASP A 74 -8.28 -50.15 -20.45
CA ASP A 74 -9.36 -50.22 -21.45
C ASP A 74 -9.43 -48.98 -22.36
N PHE A 75 -8.86 -47.87 -21.90
CA PHE A 75 -8.85 -46.58 -22.59
C PHE A 75 -7.43 -46.02 -22.68
N ASP A 76 -7.14 -45.18 -23.68
CA ASP A 76 -5.91 -44.37 -23.69
C ASP A 76 -6.01 -43.14 -22.78
N LYS A 77 -4.91 -42.39 -22.63
CA LYS A 77 -4.85 -41.16 -21.82
C LYS A 77 -5.96 -40.13 -22.09
N ASN A 78 -6.60 -40.16 -23.26
CA ASN A 78 -7.69 -39.27 -23.64
C ASN A 78 -9.08 -39.92 -23.45
N PHE A 79 -9.18 -40.99 -22.66
CA PHE A 79 -10.38 -41.81 -22.49
C PHE A 79 -10.90 -42.39 -23.81
N LYS A 80 -10.02 -42.68 -24.77
CA LYS A 80 -10.44 -43.33 -26.02
C LYS A 80 -10.42 -44.86 -25.88
N PRO A 81 -11.52 -45.55 -26.21
CA PRO A 81 -11.60 -47.02 -26.19
C PRO A 81 -10.47 -47.71 -26.98
N LYS A 82 -9.86 -48.75 -26.40
CA LYS A 82 -8.77 -49.51 -27.04
C LYS A 82 -9.21 -50.80 -27.74
N ASN A 83 -10.39 -51.30 -27.44
CA ASN A 83 -10.92 -52.59 -27.91
C ASN A 83 -12.39 -52.48 -28.39
N ASP A 84 -12.78 -53.38 -29.29
CA ASP A 84 -14.08 -53.34 -29.96
C ASP A 84 -15.27 -53.66 -29.04
N ILE A 85 -15.04 -54.34 -27.91
CA ILE A 85 -16.07 -54.63 -26.89
C ILE A 85 -16.58 -53.33 -26.23
N ILE A 86 -15.73 -52.31 -26.12
CA ILE A 86 -16.06 -51.01 -25.50
C ILE A 86 -16.83 -50.11 -26.47
N LYS A 87 -16.81 -50.42 -27.78
CA LYS A 87 -17.48 -49.67 -28.84
C LYS A 87 -18.99 -49.65 -28.70
N GLU A 88 -19.64 -50.81 -28.56
CA GLU A 88 -21.11 -50.89 -28.51
C GLU A 88 -21.68 -50.11 -27.32
N ARG A 89 -21.03 -50.22 -26.15
CA ARG A 89 -21.41 -49.46 -24.95
C ARG A 89 -21.11 -47.97 -25.11
N TRP A 90 -20.07 -47.58 -25.84
CA TRP A 90 -19.79 -46.19 -26.16
C TRP A 90 -20.87 -45.60 -27.07
N GLU A 91 -21.27 -46.33 -28.12
CA GLU A 91 -22.34 -45.92 -29.04
C GLU A 91 -23.68 -45.75 -28.28
N GLN A 92 -24.02 -46.66 -27.37
CA GLN A 92 -25.19 -46.53 -26.51
C GLN A 92 -25.16 -45.27 -25.63
N MET A 93 -24.01 -44.94 -25.04
CA MET A 93 -23.87 -43.72 -24.22
C MET A 93 -23.92 -42.45 -25.06
N TYR A 94 -23.37 -42.49 -26.29
CA TYR A 94 -23.48 -41.39 -27.25
C TYR A 94 -24.93 -41.12 -27.61
N VAL A 95 -25.69 -42.17 -27.97
CA VAL A 95 -27.12 -42.08 -28.27
C VAL A 95 -27.92 -41.53 -27.09
N ALA A 96 -27.66 -42.02 -25.87
CA ALA A 96 -28.35 -41.53 -24.68
C ALA A 96 -28.08 -40.03 -24.42
N ASN A 97 -26.85 -39.56 -24.68
CA ASN A 97 -26.48 -38.16 -24.53
C ASN A 97 -27.17 -37.26 -25.58
N ILE A 98 -27.13 -37.64 -26.87
CA ILE A 98 -27.78 -36.91 -27.98
C ILE A 98 -29.31 -36.84 -27.78
N ASN A 99 -29.92 -37.88 -27.22
CA ASN A 99 -31.34 -37.92 -26.94
C ASN A 99 -31.74 -37.18 -25.65
N ASN A 100 -30.82 -36.45 -24.98
CA ASN A 100 -31.05 -35.80 -23.68
C ASN A 100 -31.66 -36.76 -22.63
N THR A 101 -31.28 -38.04 -22.70
CA THR A 101 -31.72 -39.01 -21.69
C THR A 101 -31.03 -38.65 -20.38
N SER A 102 -31.79 -38.56 -19.28
CA SER A 102 -31.22 -38.31 -17.96
C SER A 102 -30.26 -39.44 -17.59
N LEU A 103 -28.96 -39.17 -17.66
CA LEU A 103 -27.91 -40.09 -17.25
C LEU A 103 -27.58 -39.82 -15.78
N PRO A 104 -27.33 -40.87 -14.97
CA PRO A 104 -26.86 -40.65 -13.61
C PRO A 104 -25.49 -39.94 -13.61
N PRO A 105 -25.18 -39.16 -12.57
CA PRO A 105 -23.85 -38.60 -12.37
C PRO A 105 -22.76 -39.66 -12.50
N VAL A 106 -21.55 -39.25 -12.90
CA VAL A 106 -20.38 -40.13 -12.81
C VAL A 106 -19.93 -40.23 -11.36
N ILE A 107 -19.21 -41.30 -11.00
CA ILE A 107 -18.60 -41.40 -9.66
C ILE A 107 -17.11 -41.23 -9.83
N LEU A 108 -16.55 -40.22 -9.18
CA LEU A 108 -15.13 -39.89 -9.26
C LEU A 108 -14.46 -40.02 -7.91
N TYR A 109 -13.29 -40.64 -7.90
CA TYR A 109 -12.36 -40.58 -6.78
C TYR A 109 -11.38 -39.44 -7.03
N LYS A 110 -11.09 -38.66 -5.99
CA LYS A 110 -10.18 -37.51 -6.07
C LYS A 110 -8.98 -37.75 -5.15
N ILE A 111 -7.77 -37.50 -5.62
CA ILE A 111 -6.58 -37.37 -4.77
C ILE A 111 -5.92 -36.06 -5.17
N LYS A 112 -5.76 -35.12 -4.22
CA LYS A 112 -5.26 -33.76 -4.51
C LYS A 112 -6.08 -33.12 -5.64
N ASP A 113 -5.46 -32.67 -6.74
CA ASP A 113 -6.17 -32.05 -7.87
C ASP A 113 -6.58 -33.03 -8.98
N GLU A 114 -6.29 -34.32 -8.81
CA GLU A 114 -6.48 -35.35 -9.83
C GLU A 114 -7.75 -36.16 -9.58
N TYR A 115 -8.54 -36.39 -10.64
CA TYR A 115 -9.77 -37.17 -10.59
C TYR A 115 -9.67 -38.47 -11.38
N TYR A 116 -10.21 -39.53 -10.81
CA TYR A 116 -10.18 -40.89 -11.31
C TYR A 116 -11.59 -41.45 -11.39
N VAL A 117 -11.93 -42.02 -12.54
CA VAL A 117 -13.28 -42.53 -12.77
C VAL A 117 -13.47 -43.86 -12.06
N TYR A 118 -14.34 -43.88 -11.05
CA TYR A 118 -14.81 -45.11 -10.42
C TYR A 118 -15.96 -45.72 -11.24
N ASP A 119 -16.98 -44.91 -11.57
CA ASP A 119 -18.07 -45.27 -12.49
C ASP A 119 -18.28 -44.20 -13.56
N GLY A 120 -18.62 -44.63 -14.78
CA GLY A 120 -18.95 -43.73 -15.88
C GLY A 120 -17.85 -43.49 -16.92
N ASN A 121 -16.85 -44.38 -17.03
CA ASN A 121 -15.73 -44.22 -17.99
C ASN A 121 -16.19 -43.97 -19.45
N HIS A 122 -17.26 -44.63 -19.90
CA HIS A 122 -17.83 -44.37 -21.24
C HIS A 122 -18.54 -43.01 -21.33
N ARG A 123 -19.17 -42.54 -20.26
CA ARG A 123 -19.80 -41.20 -20.22
C ARG A 123 -18.74 -40.11 -20.31
N ILE A 124 -17.63 -40.26 -19.58
CA ILE A 124 -16.46 -39.37 -19.69
C ILE A 124 -15.86 -39.39 -21.09
N SER A 125 -15.72 -40.58 -21.68
CA SER A 125 -15.22 -40.75 -23.05
C SER A 125 -16.07 -40.01 -24.08
N VAL A 126 -17.40 -40.15 -23.99
CA VAL A 126 -18.36 -39.44 -24.86
C VAL A 126 -18.30 -37.93 -24.59
N ALA A 127 -18.27 -37.50 -23.33
CA ALA A 127 -18.21 -36.08 -22.98
C ALA A 127 -16.92 -35.40 -23.48
N LYS A 128 -15.77 -36.08 -23.38
CA LYS A 128 -14.51 -35.62 -23.99
C LYS A 128 -14.59 -35.54 -25.52
N PHE A 129 -15.22 -36.52 -26.16
CA PHE A 129 -15.42 -36.50 -27.62
C PHE A 129 -16.34 -35.35 -28.07
N LEU A 130 -17.40 -35.06 -27.31
CA LEU A 130 -18.35 -33.98 -27.57
C LEU A 130 -17.83 -32.59 -27.15
N GLY A 131 -16.66 -32.50 -26.51
CA GLY A 131 -16.05 -31.24 -26.12
C GLY A 131 -16.74 -30.55 -24.94
N PHE A 132 -17.27 -31.32 -23.99
CA PHE A 132 -17.82 -30.76 -22.76
C PHE A 132 -16.71 -30.14 -21.91
N ASN A 133 -16.99 -29.02 -21.24
CA ASN A 133 -16.03 -28.38 -20.32
C ASN A 133 -16.03 -29.09 -18.95
N SER A 134 -17.19 -29.54 -18.51
CA SER A 134 -17.45 -30.11 -17.19
C SER A 134 -18.43 -31.27 -17.26
N ILE A 135 -18.49 -32.05 -16.18
CA ILE A 135 -19.47 -33.11 -15.99
C ILE A 135 -19.93 -33.16 -14.53
N GLU A 136 -21.20 -33.48 -14.31
CA GLU A 136 -21.75 -33.71 -12.98
C GLU A 136 -21.27 -35.06 -12.42
N ALA A 137 -20.73 -35.03 -11.19
CA ALA A 137 -20.10 -36.17 -10.55
C ALA A 137 -20.40 -36.24 -9.05
N GLU A 138 -20.65 -37.43 -8.52
CA GLU A 138 -20.48 -37.71 -7.09
C GLU A 138 -18.99 -37.93 -6.80
N VAL A 139 -18.43 -37.14 -5.88
CA VAL A 139 -16.98 -37.13 -5.64
C VAL A 139 -16.62 -37.67 -4.26
N LEU A 140 -15.77 -38.68 -4.22
CA LEU A 140 -15.14 -39.20 -3.01
C LEU A 140 -13.65 -38.82 -2.99
N GLU A 141 -13.23 -37.93 -2.09
CA GLU A 141 -11.84 -37.49 -1.99
C GLU A 141 -11.04 -38.35 -1.02
N PHE A 142 -9.96 -38.93 -1.50
CA PHE A 142 -8.97 -39.67 -0.74
C PHE A 142 -7.81 -38.74 -0.34
N LEU A 143 -7.63 -38.57 0.97
CA LEU A 143 -6.72 -37.59 1.54
C LEU A 143 -5.30 -38.16 1.61
N ALA A 144 -4.35 -37.50 0.95
CA ALA A 144 -2.93 -37.87 1.01
C ALA A 144 -2.40 -37.72 2.46
N THR A 145 -1.84 -38.79 3.01
CA THR A 145 -1.26 -38.82 4.37
C THR A 145 0.25 -39.07 4.38
N GLY A 146 0.92 -38.92 3.24
CA GLY A 146 2.37 -39.01 3.17
C GLY A 146 3.07 -37.88 3.94
N ASP A 147 4.36 -38.07 4.22
CA ASP A 147 5.21 -37.13 4.96
C ASP A 147 6.05 -36.23 4.04
N LYS A 148 5.80 -36.26 2.72
CA LYS A 148 6.47 -35.35 1.78
C LYS A 148 5.96 -33.92 1.99
N SER A 149 6.79 -32.94 1.66
CA SER A 149 6.43 -31.52 1.78
C SER A 149 5.13 -31.19 1.06
N GLU A 150 4.90 -31.71 -0.15
CA GLU A 150 3.65 -31.44 -0.88
C GLU A 150 2.41 -32.03 -0.20
N ASP A 151 2.56 -33.16 0.50
CA ASP A 151 1.47 -33.79 1.25
C ASP A 151 1.11 -33.00 2.50
N ILE A 152 2.12 -32.47 3.19
CA ILE A 152 1.92 -31.61 4.37
C ILE A 152 1.25 -30.30 3.95
N ILE A 153 1.77 -29.63 2.90
CA ILE A 153 1.19 -28.39 2.36
C ILE A 153 -0.28 -28.59 1.97
N TYR A 154 -0.60 -29.69 1.28
CA TYR A 154 -1.98 -30.01 0.89
C TYR A 154 -2.90 -30.16 2.11
N ARG A 155 -2.47 -30.86 3.17
CA ARG A 155 -3.25 -31.01 4.39
C ARG A 155 -3.45 -29.69 5.12
N GLU A 156 -2.39 -28.91 5.28
CA GLU A 156 -2.45 -27.59 5.93
C GLU A 156 -3.36 -26.63 5.16
N LYS A 157 -3.25 -26.60 3.83
CA LYS A 157 -4.13 -25.81 2.96
C LYS A 157 -5.59 -26.20 3.15
N ASN A 158 -5.91 -27.50 3.10
CA ASN A 158 -7.29 -27.94 3.26
C ASN A 158 -7.87 -27.57 4.63
N MET A 159 -7.08 -27.66 5.70
CA MET A 159 -7.50 -27.21 7.02
C MET A 159 -7.76 -25.70 7.04
N PHE A 160 -6.81 -24.93 6.50
CA PHE A 160 -6.93 -23.48 6.37
C PHE A 160 -8.17 -23.06 5.56
N ASP A 161 -8.40 -23.67 4.39
CA ASP A 161 -9.55 -23.39 3.53
C ASP A 161 -10.87 -23.72 4.23
N LYS A 162 -10.92 -24.81 5.00
CA LYS A 162 -12.10 -25.21 5.76
C LYS A 162 -12.43 -24.19 6.86
N GLU A 163 -11.41 -23.70 7.56
CA GLU A 163 -11.55 -22.73 8.65
C GLU A 163 -11.86 -21.32 8.15
N THR A 164 -11.21 -20.88 7.07
CA THR A 164 -11.24 -19.49 6.59
C THR A 164 -12.18 -19.27 5.40
N GLY A 165 -12.36 -20.27 4.55
CA GLY A 165 -13.02 -20.13 3.24
C GLY A 165 -12.14 -19.54 2.14
N LEU A 166 -10.85 -19.29 2.39
CA LEU A 166 -9.92 -18.66 1.44
C LEU A 166 -9.21 -19.69 0.56
N GLY A 167 -9.84 -20.14 -0.53
CA GLY A 167 -9.34 -21.27 -1.35
C GLY A 167 -8.13 -20.99 -2.27
N GLU A 168 -7.74 -19.73 -2.46
CA GLU A 168 -6.75 -19.34 -3.49
C GLU A 168 -5.31 -19.23 -2.97
N ILE A 169 -5.11 -19.21 -1.65
CA ILE A 169 -3.78 -18.99 -1.07
C ILE A 169 -3.00 -20.31 -1.03
N MET A 170 -1.85 -20.34 -1.70
CA MET A 170 -0.96 -21.50 -1.80
C MET A 170 0.47 -21.15 -1.40
N PHE A 171 1.04 -21.89 -0.44
CA PHE A 171 2.44 -21.76 -0.04
C PHE A 171 3.32 -22.82 -0.69
N SER A 172 4.60 -22.50 -0.85
CA SER A 172 5.60 -23.40 -1.43
C SER A 172 6.26 -24.31 -0.38
N GLU A 173 6.06 -24.02 0.92
CA GLU A 173 6.66 -24.73 2.04
C GLU A 173 5.64 -25.12 3.13
N PRO A 174 5.87 -26.22 3.86
CA PRO A 174 5.07 -26.59 5.04
C PRO A 174 5.16 -25.57 6.20
N GLY A 175 4.15 -25.60 7.09
CA GLY A 175 4.12 -24.87 8.36
C GLY A 175 3.66 -23.41 8.26
N LYS A 176 3.33 -22.93 7.06
CA LYS A 176 3.11 -21.51 6.77
C LYS A 176 1.67 -21.05 7.08
N TYR A 177 0.67 -21.92 6.92
CA TYR A 177 -0.74 -21.56 7.11
C TYR A 177 -1.09 -21.18 8.55
N ASN A 178 -0.45 -21.78 9.55
CA ASN A 178 -0.66 -21.42 10.96
C ASN A 178 -0.31 -19.96 11.24
N ARG A 179 0.71 -19.41 10.57
CA ARG A 179 1.08 -18.00 10.68
C ARG A 179 -0.03 -17.08 10.16
N LEU A 180 -0.65 -17.43 9.03
CA LEU A 180 -1.80 -16.68 8.51
C LEU A 180 -3.01 -16.73 9.45
N ILE A 181 -3.33 -17.91 10.00
CA ILE A 181 -4.42 -18.05 10.97
C ILE A 181 -4.21 -17.09 12.15
N GLN A 182 -2.99 -16.98 12.68
CA GLN A 182 -2.68 -16.04 13.77
C GLN A 182 -2.90 -14.58 13.36
N GLU A 183 -2.54 -14.19 12.14
CA GLU A 183 -2.78 -12.83 11.64
C GLU A 183 -4.27 -12.53 11.45
N ILE A 184 -5.04 -13.49 10.93
CA ILE A 184 -6.51 -13.37 10.82
C ILE A 184 -7.15 -13.30 12.22
N GLN A 185 -6.65 -14.06 13.19
CA GLN A 185 -7.13 -13.99 14.58
C GLN A 185 -6.87 -12.61 15.21
N LYS A 186 -5.68 -12.03 15.00
CA LYS A 186 -5.38 -10.66 15.43
C LYS A 186 -6.32 -9.65 14.78
N PHE A 187 -6.59 -9.82 13.48
CA PHE A 187 -7.53 -8.96 12.76
C PHE A 187 -8.97 -9.12 13.27
N ASN A 188 -9.43 -10.34 13.52
CA ASN A 188 -10.75 -10.59 14.10
C ASN A 188 -10.88 -9.94 15.49
N HIS A 189 -9.84 -10.07 16.32
CA HIS A 189 -9.79 -9.41 17.63
C HIS A 189 -9.85 -7.88 17.51
N PHE A 190 -9.16 -7.30 16.52
CA PHE A 190 -9.26 -5.90 16.17
C PHE A 190 -10.71 -5.50 15.80
N LEU A 191 -11.38 -6.25 14.92
CA LEU A 191 -12.78 -5.99 14.56
C LEU A 191 -13.70 -6.02 15.77
N GLU A 192 -13.54 -7.00 16.66
CA GLU A 192 -14.38 -7.12 17.86
C GLU A 192 -14.14 -5.99 18.86
N THR A 193 -12.88 -5.63 19.12
CA THR A 193 -12.51 -4.71 20.21
C THR A 193 -12.49 -3.23 19.81
N LYS A 194 -12.09 -2.93 18.57
CA LYS A 194 -11.91 -1.55 18.09
C LYS A 194 -13.04 -1.07 17.20
N LYS A 195 -13.71 -1.99 16.49
CA LYS A 195 -14.83 -1.67 15.60
C LYS A 195 -16.19 -2.08 16.15
N ASN A 196 -16.20 -2.75 17.31
CA ASN A 196 -17.41 -3.32 17.90
C ASN A 196 -18.17 -4.26 16.92
N MET A 197 -17.42 -4.94 16.04
CA MET A 197 -17.96 -5.83 15.01
C MET A 197 -17.69 -7.28 15.38
N LYS A 198 -18.73 -7.99 15.85
CA LYS A 198 -18.67 -9.44 16.10
C LYS A 198 -19.04 -10.18 14.83
N VAL A 199 -18.05 -10.81 14.20
CA VAL A 199 -18.22 -11.57 12.95
C VAL A 199 -17.72 -13.00 13.12
N SER A 200 -18.12 -13.90 12.22
CA SER A 200 -17.55 -15.24 12.19
C SER A 200 -16.09 -15.21 11.74
N PHE A 201 -15.29 -16.21 12.13
CA PHE A 201 -13.89 -16.29 11.71
C PHE A 201 -13.72 -16.31 10.18
N LYS A 202 -14.65 -16.94 9.44
CA LYS A 202 -14.68 -16.92 7.96
C LYS A 202 -14.89 -15.53 7.39
N GLU A 203 -15.82 -14.77 7.98
CA GLU A 203 -16.09 -13.39 7.57
C GLU A 203 -14.88 -12.48 7.88
N ALA A 204 -14.25 -12.67 9.04
CA ALA A 204 -13.02 -11.97 9.39
C ALA A 204 -11.87 -12.30 8.41
N ALA A 205 -11.71 -13.58 8.05
CA ALA A 205 -10.72 -14.02 7.08
C ALA A 205 -10.96 -13.41 5.69
N PHE A 206 -12.22 -13.39 5.22
CA PHE A 206 -12.58 -12.76 3.95
C PHE A 206 -12.27 -11.26 3.94
N ARG A 207 -12.60 -10.54 5.01
CA ARG A 207 -12.28 -9.11 5.16
C ARG A 207 -10.78 -8.88 5.23
N TRP A 208 -10.06 -9.62 6.05
CA TRP A 208 -8.60 -9.56 6.14
C TRP A 208 -7.95 -9.79 4.76
N ASN A 209 -8.45 -10.76 4.00
CA ASN A 209 -7.96 -11.04 2.66
C ASN A 209 -8.16 -9.84 1.73
N LYS A 210 -9.34 -9.21 1.79
CA LYS A 210 -9.70 -8.06 0.96
C LYS A 210 -8.98 -6.77 1.35
N GLU A 211 -8.81 -6.52 2.65
CA GLU A 211 -8.37 -5.24 3.21
C GLU A 211 -6.86 -5.18 3.48
N ILE A 212 -6.21 -6.33 3.65
CA ILE A 212 -4.78 -6.42 3.99
C ILE A 212 -4.02 -7.26 2.96
N PHE A 213 -4.38 -8.54 2.79
CA PHE A 213 -3.61 -9.47 1.94
C PHE A 213 -3.57 -9.03 0.47
N ASN A 214 -4.72 -8.80 -0.15
CA ASN A 214 -4.83 -8.44 -1.56
C ASN A 214 -4.17 -7.08 -1.88
N PRO A 215 -4.38 -6.00 -1.10
CA PRO A 215 -3.67 -4.73 -1.30
C PRO A 215 -2.14 -4.88 -1.25
N ILE A 216 -1.62 -5.66 -0.30
CA ILE A 216 -0.18 -5.80 -0.10
C ILE A 216 0.44 -6.65 -1.23
N THR A 217 -0.18 -7.79 -1.57
CA THR A 217 0.29 -8.63 -2.69
C THR A 217 0.19 -7.90 -4.03
N TYR A 218 -0.83 -7.05 -4.20
CA TYR A 218 -0.93 -6.16 -5.36
C TYR A 218 0.25 -5.20 -5.46
N ILE A 219 0.58 -4.50 -4.37
CA ILE A 219 1.72 -3.56 -4.31
C ILE A 219 3.04 -4.29 -4.60
N LEU A 220 3.25 -5.46 -4.01
CA LEU A 220 4.44 -6.29 -4.23
C LEU A 220 4.59 -6.67 -5.71
N ASN A 221 3.51 -7.12 -6.35
CA ASN A 221 3.50 -7.47 -7.78
C ASN A 221 3.80 -6.24 -8.66
N LYS A 222 3.16 -5.09 -8.40
CA LYS A 222 3.41 -3.84 -9.16
C LYS A 222 4.84 -3.32 -9.03
N ASN A 223 5.52 -3.65 -7.95
CA ASN A 223 6.92 -3.30 -7.72
C ASN A 223 7.91 -4.35 -8.25
N ASN A 224 7.41 -5.39 -8.95
CA ASN A 224 8.16 -6.52 -9.51
C ASN A 224 8.96 -7.29 -8.44
N ILE A 225 8.46 -7.38 -7.21
CA ILE A 225 9.20 -8.01 -6.12
C ILE A 225 9.36 -9.51 -6.31
N VAL A 226 8.42 -10.19 -6.98
CA VAL A 226 8.50 -11.64 -7.21
C VAL A 226 9.74 -12.02 -8.03
N GLU A 227 10.18 -11.16 -8.95
CA GLU A 227 11.36 -11.39 -9.80
C GLU A 227 12.66 -11.49 -8.98
N SER A 228 12.68 -10.92 -7.77
CA SER A 228 13.81 -10.98 -6.83
C SER A 228 13.89 -12.32 -6.08
N PHE A 229 12.92 -13.22 -6.24
CA PHE A 229 12.83 -14.49 -5.51
C PHE A 229 12.62 -15.68 -6.46
N ASP A 230 13.68 -16.45 -6.73
CA ASP A 230 13.64 -17.58 -7.68
C ASP A 230 12.70 -18.74 -7.27
N LYS A 231 12.41 -18.90 -5.99
CA LYS A 231 11.74 -20.10 -5.43
C LYS A 231 10.42 -19.83 -4.72
N TYR A 232 10.07 -18.55 -4.52
CA TYR A 232 8.96 -18.17 -3.67
C TYR A 232 7.88 -17.49 -4.50
N ASN A 233 6.64 -17.89 -4.26
CA ASN A 233 5.50 -17.23 -4.87
C ASN A 233 5.10 -15.98 -4.05
N ILE A 234 4.16 -15.20 -4.57
CA ILE A 234 3.70 -13.97 -3.93
C ILE A 234 3.15 -14.17 -2.50
N ASN A 235 2.56 -15.33 -2.21
CA ASN A 235 2.02 -15.66 -0.90
C ASN A 235 3.16 -15.90 0.09
N ASP A 236 4.21 -16.63 -0.31
CA ASP A 236 5.41 -16.82 0.51
C ASP A 236 6.08 -15.47 0.83
N ILE A 237 6.20 -14.59 -0.17
CA ILE A 237 6.76 -13.24 0.00
C ILE A 237 5.92 -12.40 0.97
N PHE A 238 4.59 -12.56 0.96
CA PHE A 238 3.72 -11.90 1.93
C PHE A 238 4.07 -12.31 3.38
N LEU A 239 4.48 -13.55 3.63
CA LEU A 239 4.95 -13.94 4.96
C LEU A 239 6.28 -13.28 5.32
N PHE A 240 7.23 -13.17 4.38
CA PHE A 240 8.47 -12.42 4.61
C PHE A 240 8.20 -10.95 4.91
N PHE A 241 7.21 -10.36 4.26
CA PHE A 241 6.72 -9.02 4.59
C PHE A 241 6.17 -8.94 6.03
N LEU A 242 5.38 -9.93 6.48
CA LEU A 242 4.87 -9.96 7.85
C LEU A 242 5.99 -10.15 8.89
N ASP A 243 6.99 -10.96 8.58
CA ASP A 243 8.17 -11.13 9.42
C ASP A 243 8.97 -9.82 9.48
N HIS A 244 9.13 -9.14 8.34
CA HIS A 244 9.73 -7.80 8.29
C HIS A 244 8.95 -6.80 9.15
N LYS A 245 7.61 -6.78 9.09
CA LYS A 245 6.76 -5.97 9.98
C LYS A 245 7.05 -6.25 11.45
N TYR A 246 7.14 -7.53 11.81
CA TYR A 246 7.43 -7.95 13.18
C TYR A 246 8.78 -7.44 13.67
N TYR A 247 9.85 -7.62 12.88
CA TYR A 247 11.18 -7.13 13.24
C TYR A 247 11.25 -5.61 13.32
N LEU A 248 10.69 -4.89 12.35
CA LEU A 248 10.61 -3.42 12.39
C LEU A 248 9.83 -2.91 13.60
N SER A 249 8.74 -3.60 13.97
CA SER A 249 7.94 -3.21 15.13
C SER A 249 8.70 -3.42 16.44
N LYS A 250 9.49 -4.49 16.50
CA LYS A 250 10.36 -4.79 17.65
C LYS A 250 11.48 -3.76 17.78
N GLU A 251 12.16 -3.43 16.68
CA GLU A 251 13.21 -2.39 16.61
C GLU A 251 12.69 -1.05 17.13
N ARG A 252 11.50 -0.64 16.68
CA ARG A 252 10.91 0.66 17.04
C ARG A 252 10.13 0.67 18.34
N GLN A 253 10.04 -0.48 19.01
CA GLN A 253 9.26 -0.69 20.24
C GLN A 253 7.79 -0.26 20.09
N LYS A 254 7.26 -0.32 18.87
CA LYS A 254 5.88 0.02 18.53
C LYS A 254 5.49 -0.65 17.22
N ASP A 255 4.20 -0.95 17.06
CA ASP A 255 3.70 -1.42 15.77
C ASP A 255 3.88 -0.31 14.71
N VAL A 256 4.57 -0.65 13.62
CA VAL A 256 4.87 0.29 12.53
C VAL A 256 3.77 0.38 11.46
N GLY A 257 2.80 -0.54 11.48
CA GLY A 257 1.74 -0.63 10.48
C GLY A 257 2.19 -1.27 9.16
N TYR A 258 1.22 -1.66 8.34
CA TYR A 258 1.43 -2.29 7.04
C TYR A 258 1.98 -1.31 6.00
N LEU A 259 1.52 -0.05 5.98
CA LEU A 259 1.93 0.94 4.99
C LEU A 259 3.42 1.25 5.09
N PHE A 260 3.90 1.53 6.30
CA PHE A 260 5.33 1.76 6.52
C PHE A 260 6.13 0.52 6.11
N THR A 261 5.71 -0.67 6.57
CA THR A 261 6.41 -1.92 6.27
C THR A 261 6.49 -2.20 4.78
N ILE A 262 5.43 -1.97 3.99
CA ILE A 262 5.45 -2.37 2.58
C ILE A 262 6.39 -1.47 1.77
N ILE A 263 6.44 -0.19 2.11
CA ILE A 263 7.38 0.75 1.54
C ILE A 263 8.82 0.34 1.90
N ASP A 264 9.07 0.05 3.19
CA ASP A 264 10.40 -0.32 3.68
C ASP A 264 10.88 -1.66 3.09
N PHE A 265 10.02 -2.68 3.08
CA PHE A 265 10.33 -4.01 2.57
C PHE A 265 10.72 -4.00 1.09
N VAL A 266 9.95 -3.29 0.26
CA VAL A 266 10.25 -3.11 -1.17
C VAL A 266 11.57 -2.36 -1.36
N ASN A 267 11.81 -1.29 -0.60
CA ASN A 267 13.05 -0.52 -0.68
C ASN A 267 14.27 -1.29 -0.18
N MET A 268 14.10 -2.16 0.82
CA MET A 268 15.13 -3.08 1.28
C MET A 268 15.55 -4.00 0.14
N ILE A 269 14.60 -4.67 -0.51
CA ILE A 269 14.87 -5.61 -1.60
C ILE A 269 15.54 -4.88 -2.77
N LYS A 270 14.99 -3.74 -3.21
CA LYS A 270 15.57 -2.95 -4.29
C LYS A 270 16.98 -2.45 -3.97
N THR A 271 17.23 -2.03 -2.72
CA THR A 271 18.57 -1.59 -2.33
C THR A 271 19.57 -2.75 -2.35
N ASN A 272 19.15 -3.95 -1.97
CA ASN A 272 19.98 -5.16 -2.04
C ASN A 272 20.23 -5.62 -3.48
N GLU A 273 19.27 -5.43 -4.39
CA GLU A 273 19.49 -5.66 -5.83
C GLU A 273 20.50 -4.67 -6.42
N LYS A 274 20.35 -3.39 -6.06
CA LYS A 274 21.19 -2.31 -6.56
C LYS A 274 21.24 -1.16 -5.54
N LEU A 275 22.44 -0.92 -5.02
CA LEU A 275 22.74 0.23 -4.17
C LEU A 275 22.81 1.51 -4.99
N ASP A 276 21.64 2.02 -5.35
CA ASP A 276 21.45 3.26 -6.11
C ASP A 276 20.24 4.02 -5.56
N LEU A 277 20.29 5.35 -5.56
CA LEU A 277 19.22 6.19 -5.00
C LEU A 277 17.91 6.12 -5.79
N SER A 278 17.99 5.88 -7.11
CA SER A 278 16.83 5.90 -8.02
C SER A 278 16.10 4.56 -8.14
N HIS A 279 16.77 3.44 -7.82
CA HIS A 279 16.14 2.11 -7.80
C HIS A 279 15.31 1.92 -6.51
N ILE A 280 14.10 2.47 -6.53
CA ILE A 280 13.21 2.64 -5.36
C ILE A 280 11.81 2.08 -5.63
N TYR A 281 11.01 1.92 -4.57
CA TYR A 281 9.56 1.73 -4.62
C TYR A 281 8.90 2.64 -5.66
N LYS A 282 8.05 2.07 -6.51
CA LYS A 282 7.32 2.77 -7.56
C LYS A 282 5.90 3.07 -7.11
N MET A 283 5.50 4.34 -7.26
CA MET A 283 4.16 4.84 -6.98
C MET A 283 3.37 4.99 -8.28
N ASP A 284 2.11 4.56 -8.28
CA ASP A 284 1.12 4.88 -9.31
C ASP A 284 -0.22 5.28 -8.66
N LEU A 285 -1.20 5.71 -9.47
CA LEU A 285 -2.49 6.19 -8.97
C LEU A 285 -3.25 5.13 -8.14
N GLU A 286 -3.11 3.84 -8.50
CA GLU A 286 -3.80 2.76 -7.81
C GLU A 286 -3.14 2.48 -6.46
N ILE A 287 -1.80 2.48 -6.42
CA ILE A 287 -1.02 2.34 -5.19
C ILE A 287 -1.31 3.49 -4.21
N VAL A 288 -1.45 4.74 -4.69
CA VAL A 288 -1.81 5.88 -3.84
C VAL A 288 -3.15 5.64 -3.12
N GLU A 289 -4.14 5.06 -3.80
CA GLU A 289 -5.42 4.75 -3.19
C GLU A 289 -5.33 3.60 -2.18
N LEU A 290 -4.50 2.58 -2.46
CA LEU A 290 -4.22 1.52 -1.49
C LEU A 290 -3.47 2.04 -0.26
N HIS A 291 -2.53 2.99 -0.44
CA HIS A 291 -1.83 3.64 0.68
C HIS A 291 -2.81 4.32 1.62
N LYS A 292 -3.81 5.05 1.10
CA LYS A 292 -4.84 5.69 1.93
C LYS A 292 -5.62 4.66 2.77
N LYS A 293 -6.01 3.54 2.16
CA LYS A 293 -6.73 2.44 2.83
C LYS A 293 -5.86 1.78 3.91
N LEU A 294 -4.63 1.42 3.59
CA LEU A 294 -3.68 0.83 4.54
C LEU A 294 -3.37 1.79 5.69
N LYS A 295 -3.16 3.09 5.41
CA LYS A 295 -2.94 4.13 6.43
C LYS A 295 -4.12 4.22 7.40
N LYS A 296 -5.36 4.12 6.91
CA LYS A 296 -6.56 4.13 7.76
C LYS A 296 -6.60 2.89 8.67
N ILE A 297 -6.38 1.70 8.11
CA ILE A 297 -6.34 0.44 8.87
C ILE A 297 -5.23 0.48 9.93
N ASP A 298 -4.03 0.94 9.56
CA ASP A 298 -2.90 1.06 10.47
C ASP A 298 -3.23 1.97 11.66
N LYS A 299 -3.79 3.16 11.40
CA LYS A 299 -4.23 4.07 12.49
C LYS A 299 -5.21 3.37 13.42
N GLU A 300 -6.21 2.68 12.89
CA GLU A 300 -7.24 2.01 13.67
C GLU A 300 -6.70 0.85 14.52
N MET A 301 -5.76 0.08 13.97
CA MET A 301 -5.14 -1.06 14.67
C MET A 301 -4.13 -0.60 15.73
N ILE A 302 -3.33 0.42 15.44
CA ILE A 302 -2.20 0.85 16.30
C ILE A 302 -2.68 1.75 17.44
N LEU A 303 -3.63 2.65 17.19
CA LEU A 303 -4.03 3.64 18.20
C LEU A 303 -4.72 2.97 19.41
N PRO A 304 -4.58 3.52 20.62
CA PRO A 304 -5.26 3.01 21.82
C PRO A 304 -6.77 2.90 21.63
N VAL A 305 -7.41 1.93 22.32
CA VAL A 305 -8.87 1.68 22.17
C VAL A 305 -9.65 2.96 22.46
N GLU A 306 -9.26 3.69 23.50
CA GLU A 306 -9.83 4.97 23.86
C GLU A 306 -9.83 5.99 22.72
N LYS A 307 -8.74 6.13 21.97
CA LYS A 307 -8.64 7.09 20.86
C LYS A 307 -9.55 6.70 19.69
N VAL A 308 -9.65 5.40 19.41
CA VAL A 308 -10.57 4.88 18.38
C VAL A 308 -12.02 5.13 18.78
N VAL A 309 -12.39 4.79 20.02
CA VAL A 309 -13.73 5.01 20.57
C VAL A 309 -14.10 6.50 20.58
N LYS A 310 -13.18 7.40 20.96
CA LYS A 310 -13.42 8.85 20.92
C LYS A 310 -13.67 9.35 19.50
N ASN A 311 -12.93 8.86 18.49
CA ASN A 311 -13.19 9.21 17.10
C ASN A 311 -14.55 8.69 16.61
N GLU A 312 -14.94 7.48 17.01
CA GLU A 312 -16.28 6.93 16.71
C GLU A 312 -17.39 7.76 17.36
N ILE A 313 -17.23 8.18 18.62
CA ILE A 313 -18.18 9.07 19.30
C ILE A 313 -18.28 10.41 18.57
N LEU A 314 -17.15 10.99 18.13
CA LEU A 314 -17.18 12.23 17.34
C LEU A 314 -17.96 12.03 16.04
N PHE A 315 -17.72 10.93 15.32
CA PHE A 315 -18.45 10.62 14.11
C PHE A 315 -19.95 10.42 14.37
N GLU A 316 -20.33 9.70 15.43
CA GLU A 316 -21.74 9.50 15.81
C GLU A 316 -22.46 10.82 16.12
N VAL A 317 -21.78 11.75 16.80
CA VAL A 317 -22.37 12.99 17.28
C VAL A 317 -22.42 14.06 16.17
N THR A 318 -21.37 14.14 15.37
CA THR A 318 -21.19 15.22 14.38
C THR A 318 -21.51 14.81 12.96
N GLY A 319 -21.48 13.52 12.65
CA GLY A 319 -21.52 12.99 11.28
C GLY A 319 -20.20 13.14 10.50
N ILE A 320 -19.14 13.66 11.13
CA ILE A 320 -17.87 14.01 10.48
C ILE A 320 -16.76 13.05 10.94
N ASP A 321 -16.05 12.43 9.99
CA ASP A 321 -14.84 11.66 10.30
C ASP A 321 -13.66 12.63 10.41
N PHE A 322 -13.17 12.83 11.63
CA PHE A 322 -12.02 13.68 11.93
C PHE A 322 -10.67 12.93 11.80
N ASP A 323 -10.65 11.74 11.20
CA ASP A 323 -9.43 11.01 10.81
C ASP A 323 -8.46 10.71 11.98
N PHE A 324 -9.02 10.49 13.16
CA PHE A 324 -8.30 10.29 14.44
C PHE A 324 -7.43 11.50 14.83
N SER A 325 -7.84 12.70 14.43
CA SER A 325 -7.15 13.95 14.71
C SER A 325 -6.95 14.13 16.21
N GLU A 326 -5.69 14.04 16.63
CA GLU A 326 -5.30 14.25 18.02
C GLU A 326 -5.66 15.65 18.49
N PHE A 327 -5.46 16.63 17.61
CA PHE A 327 -5.89 17.99 17.84
C PHE A 327 -7.39 18.07 18.15
N THR A 328 -8.26 17.43 17.36
CA THR A 328 -9.71 17.48 17.59
C THR A 328 -10.11 16.81 18.90
N ILE A 329 -9.53 15.63 19.19
CA ILE A 329 -9.79 14.92 20.45
C ILE A 329 -9.34 15.75 21.65
N GLU A 330 -8.17 16.40 21.57
CA GLU A 330 -7.65 17.28 22.61
C GLU A 330 -8.52 18.51 22.81
N GLN A 331 -9.02 19.14 21.74
CA GLN A 331 -9.96 20.26 21.86
C GLN A 331 -11.22 19.86 22.63
N VAL A 332 -11.79 18.70 22.31
CA VAL A 332 -12.99 18.20 22.99
C VAL A 332 -12.71 17.83 24.44
N GLU A 333 -11.54 17.24 24.74
CA GLU A 333 -11.12 16.97 26.11
C GLU A 333 -10.90 18.24 26.92
N ASN A 334 -10.24 19.23 26.35
CA ASN A 334 -10.04 20.55 26.98
C ASN A 334 -11.40 21.21 27.23
N TYR A 335 -12.31 21.15 26.26
CA TYR A 335 -13.69 21.63 26.42
C TYR A 335 -14.40 20.89 27.57
N ARG A 336 -14.27 19.56 27.63
CA ARG A 336 -14.85 18.73 28.70
C ARG A 336 -14.35 19.15 30.08
N VAL A 337 -13.03 19.34 30.21
CA VAL A 337 -12.39 19.73 31.48
C VAL A 337 -12.82 21.14 31.89
N ASN A 338 -12.73 22.10 30.97
CA ASN A 338 -13.06 23.51 31.24
C ASN A 338 -14.53 23.70 31.61
N ASN A 339 -15.43 22.93 31.01
CA ASN A 339 -16.87 22.98 31.28
C ASN A 339 -17.35 21.93 32.29
N GLN A 340 -16.44 21.22 32.96
CA GLN A 340 -16.74 20.22 34.01
C GLN A 340 -17.73 19.13 33.57
N LEU A 341 -17.66 18.71 32.31
CA LEU A 341 -18.54 17.69 31.74
C LEU A 341 -18.09 16.28 32.12
N THR A 342 -19.06 15.41 32.40
CA THR A 342 -18.81 14.08 33.00
C THR A 342 -18.31 13.04 32.00
N ASN A 343 -18.64 13.17 30.72
CA ASN A 343 -18.24 12.22 29.69
C ASN A 343 -17.88 12.91 28.37
N PHE A 344 -17.13 12.19 27.53
CA PHE A 344 -16.64 12.69 26.25
C PHE A 344 -17.75 12.91 25.23
N LYS A 345 -18.84 12.13 25.25
CA LYS A 345 -19.93 12.24 24.27
C LYS A 345 -20.70 13.55 24.42
N ASP A 346 -21.01 13.94 25.66
CA ASP A 346 -21.66 15.23 25.94
C ASP A 346 -20.74 16.40 25.63
N ALA A 347 -19.44 16.27 25.92
CA ALA A 347 -18.45 17.26 25.54
C ALA A 347 -18.32 17.41 24.03
N ALA A 348 -18.24 16.31 23.29
CA ALA A 348 -18.18 16.31 21.82
C ALA A 348 -19.40 17.01 21.22
N LYS A 349 -20.59 16.76 21.77
CA LYS A 349 -21.83 17.41 21.32
C LYS A 349 -21.80 18.91 21.58
N GLN A 350 -21.49 19.33 22.79
CA GLN A 350 -21.46 20.76 23.13
C GLN A 350 -20.34 21.50 22.40
N TRP A 351 -19.13 20.94 22.34
CA TRP A 351 -18.03 21.50 21.56
C TRP A 351 -18.40 21.66 20.09
N TYR A 352 -19.05 20.65 19.50
CA TYR A 352 -19.50 20.72 18.11
C TYR A 352 -20.51 21.85 17.89
N GLU A 353 -21.51 21.98 18.76
CA GLU A 353 -22.57 22.98 18.65
C GLU A 353 -22.08 24.41 18.97
N LEU A 354 -21.24 24.57 19.99
CA LEU A 354 -20.91 25.87 20.58
C LEU A 354 -19.56 26.45 20.11
N ASP A 355 -18.61 25.59 19.72
CA ASP A 355 -17.29 26.03 19.25
C ASP A 355 -17.15 25.78 17.74
N TYR A 356 -17.28 24.53 17.29
CA TYR A 356 -17.03 24.16 15.89
C TYR A 356 -18.01 24.83 14.93
N ILE A 357 -19.32 24.63 15.12
CA ILE A 357 -20.37 25.24 14.29
C ILE A 357 -20.34 26.76 14.42
N HIS A 358 -20.07 27.30 15.61
CA HIS A 358 -20.05 28.74 15.84
C HIS A 358 -18.89 29.42 15.10
N LEU A 359 -17.70 28.81 15.11
CA LEU A 359 -16.55 29.29 14.35
C LEU A 359 -16.86 29.33 12.85
N LEU A 360 -17.39 28.23 12.31
CA LEU A 360 -17.75 28.14 10.89
C LEU A 360 -18.86 29.12 10.50
N ASN A 361 -19.91 29.23 11.30
CA ASN A 361 -20.97 30.22 11.07
C ASN A 361 -20.43 31.65 11.10
N TYR A 362 -19.53 31.95 12.02
CA TYR A 362 -18.89 33.26 12.08
C TYR A 362 -18.06 33.53 10.82
N PHE A 363 -17.26 32.56 10.36
CA PHE A 363 -16.54 32.64 9.08
C PHE A 363 -17.50 32.92 7.92
N ILE A 364 -18.56 32.12 7.76
CA ILE A 364 -19.55 32.26 6.68
C ILE A 364 -20.23 33.64 6.73
N ILE A 365 -20.67 34.09 7.92
CA ILE A 365 -21.33 35.39 8.09
C ILE A 365 -20.39 36.54 7.71
N LYS A 366 -19.10 36.45 8.05
CA LYS A 366 -18.13 37.49 7.73
C LYS A 366 -17.72 37.45 6.27
N ALA A 367 -17.49 36.29 5.71
CA ALA A 367 -17.18 36.13 4.29
C ALA A 367 -18.33 36.60 3.39
N LYS A 368 -19.60 36.38 3.78
CA LYS A 368 -20.79 36.91 3.07
C LYS A 368 -20.90 38.44 3.06
N LYS A 369 -20.13 39.17 3.87
CA LYS A 369 -20.07 40.64 3.87
C LYS A 369 -19.03 41.20 2.89
N LEU A 370 -18.22 40.35 2.26
CA LEU A 370 -17.25 40.74 1.26
C LEU A 370 -17.96 41.17 -0.05
N PRO A 371 -17.26 41.89 -0.95
CA PRO A 371 -17.76 42.16 -2.30
C PRO A 371 -18.22 40.89 -3.03
N GLU A 372 -19.26 41.01 -3.86
CA GLU A 372 -19.89 39.89 -4.58
C GLU A 372 -18.89 39.02 -5.36
N LYS A 373 -17.82 39.64 -5.89
CA LYS A 373 -16.76 38.93 -6.61
C LYS A 373 -16.09 37.82 -5.77
N TYR A 374 -16.02 37.97 -4.45
CA TYR A 374 -15.49 36.95 -3.53
C TYR A 374 -16.58 35.99 -3.05
N VAL A 375 -17.76 36.53 -2.68
CA VAL A 375 -18.84 35.77 -2.05
C VAL A 375 -19.29 34.58 -2.90
N LYS A 376 -19.33 34.72 -4.23
CA LYS A 376 -19.73 33.63 -5.13
C LYS A 376 -18.84 32.38 -4.99
N TYR A 377 -17.60 32.51 -4.50
CA TYR A 377 -16.70 31.36 -4.34
C TYR A 377 -16.94 30.57 -3.06
N LEU A 378 -17.73 31.09 -2.10
CA LEU A 378 -18.12 30.31 -0.92
C LEU A 378 -18.94 29.08 -1.29
N GLU A 379 -19.62 29.07 -2.44
CA GLU A 379 -20.45 27.95 -2.89
C GLU A 379 -19.63 26.66 -3.14
N TYR A 380 -18.34 26.80 -3.45
CA TYR A 380 -17.45 25.66 -3.71
C TYR A 380 -17.07 24.91 -2.43
N PHE A 381 -17.21 25.52 -1.25
CA PHE A 381 -16.76 24.97 0.03
C PHE A 381 -17.92 24.51 0.94
N ILE A 382 -19.15 24.42 0.43
CA ILE A 382 -20.37 24.09 1.22
C ILE A 382 -20.27 22.72 1.94
N HIS A 383 -19.35 21.85 1.52
CA HIS A 383 -19.14 20.53 2.12
C HIS A 383 -17.76 20.35 2.77
N ASP A 384 -16.97 21.42 2.89
CA ASP A 384 -15.58 21.39 3.37
C ASP A 384 -15.40 22.00 4.77
N ASP A 385 -16.47 22.04 5.56
CA ASP A 385 -16.51 22.56 6.93
C ASP A 385 -15.34 22.04 7.81
N LYS A 386 -15.00 20.74 7.70
CA LYS A 386 -13.86 20.13 8.41
C LYS A 386 -12.54 20.79 8.02
N GLN A 387 -12.31 20.99 6.73
CA GLN A 387 -11.06 21.53 6.22
C GLN A 387 -10.95 23.02 6.57
N ILE A 388 -12.00 23.82 6.37
CA ILE A 388 -12.01 25.24 6.76
C ILE A 388 -11.70 25.42 8.25
N PHE A 389 -12.32 24.60 9.11
CA PHE A 389 -12.06 24.61 10.55
C PHE A 389 -10.57 24.38 10.85
N TYR A 390 -9.96 23.39 10.21
CA TYR A 390 -8.52 23.12 10.37
C TYR A 390 -7.64 24.24 9.81
N SER A 391 -7.96 24.80 8.65
CA SER A 391 -7.21 25.90 8.06
C SER A 391 -7.20 27.14 8.95
N ILE A 392 -8.35 27.54 9.50
CA ILE A 392 -8.45 28.68 10.42
C ILE A 392 -7.64 28.41 11.70
N HIS A 393 -7.72 27.18 12.22
CA HIS A 393 -6.99 26.83 13.43
C HIS A 393 -5.47 26.77 13.21
N GLU A 394 -5.02 26.20 12.07
CA GLU A 394 -3.61 26.18 11.68
C GLU A 394 -3.08 27.61 11.53
N TYR A 395 -3.82 28.48 10.83
CA TYR A 395 -3.52 29.90 10.75
C TYR A 395 -3.45 30.56 12.15
N SER A 396 -4.38 30.25 13.04
CA SER A 396 -4.38 30.80 14.40
C SER A 396 -3.14 30.40 15.21
N LYS A 397 -2.74 29.12 15.15
CA LYS A 397 -1.50 28.62 15.82
C LYS A 397 -0.27 29.34 15.31
N LEU A 398 -0.26 29.59 14.01
CA LEU A 398 0.77 30.32 13.33
C LEU A 398 0.91 31.75 13.91
N HIS A 399 -0.18 32.50 14.11
CA HIS A 399 -0.12 33.89 14.60
C HIS A 399 -0.09 34.06 16.14
N TYR A 400 -0.51 33.08 16.93
CA TYR A 400 -0.63 33.20 18.39
C TYR A 400 0.72 33.37 19.14
N TYR A 401 1.81 32.77 18.66
CA TYR A 401 3.10 32.80 19.37
C TYR A 401 3.86 34.15 19.30
N VAL A 402 3.27 35.20 18.73
CA VAL A 402 3.94 36.51 18.55
C VAL A 402 3.33 37.62 19.40
N GLU A 403 2.04 37.58 19.74
CA GLU A 403 1.37 38.75 20.36
C GLU A 403 1.25 38.70 21.89
N ASN A 404 1.46 37.55 22.53
CA ASN A 404 1.17 37.38 23.96
C ASN A 404 2.37 36.84 24.76
N GLU A 405 3.28 37.72 25.14
CA GLU A 405 3.95 37.60 26.44
C GLU A 405 2.91 37.92 27.55
N GLY A 406 1.99 36.99 27.84
CA GLY A 406 1.24 37.00 29.09
C GLY A 406 -0.27 37.30 29.06
N THR A 407 -1.01 36.99 27.98
CA THR A 407 -2.47 36.77 28.09
C THR A 407 -2.87 35.45 27.45
N ASP A 408 -3.56 34.59 28.21
CA ASP A 408 -3.76 33.16 27.94
C ASP A 408 -4.91 32.82 26.96
N GLU A 409 -5.54 33.81 26.29
CA GLU A 409 -6.67 33.55 25.38
C GLU A 409 -6.44 34.01 23.94
N VAL A 410 -6.34 33.04 23.03
CA VAL A 410 -6.47 33.23 21.58
C VAL A 410 -7.89 33.74 21.28
N ASN A 411 -8.04 34.98 20.78
CA ASN A 411 -9.35 35.43 20.30
C ASN A 411 -9.68 34.79 18.94
N TRP A 412 -10.40 33.66 18.97
CA TRP A 412 -10.76 32.91 17.75
C TRP A 412 -11.51 33.76 16.71
N LYS A 413 -12.26 34.80 17.12
CA LYS A 413 -12.93 35.71 16.17
C LYS A 413 -11.92 36.53 15.38
N SER A 414 -10.85 36.99 16.02
CA SER A 414 -9.74 37.68 15.34
C SER A 414 -9.05 36.73 14.37
N SER A 415 -8.79 35.48 14.78
CA SER A 415 -8.18 34.47 13.90
C SER A 415 -9.02 34.22 12.64
N VAL A 416 -10.35 34.14 12.77
CA VAL A 416 -11.25 34.00 11.61
C VAL A 416 -11.17 35.22 10.68
N LEU A 417 -11.20 36.44 11.24
CA LEU A 417 -11.13 37.66 10.43
C LEU A 417 -9.80 37.78 9.69
N ASN A 418 -8.69 37.51 10.38
CA ASN A 418 -7.37 37.58 9.80
C ASN A 418 -7.17 36.48 8.74
N TYR A 419 -7.65 35.26 8.99
CA TYR A 419 -7.67 34.20 7.97
C TYR A 419 -8.46 34.64 6.71
N ILE A 420 -9.62 35.28 6.87
CA ILE A 420 -10.38 35.81 5.72
C ILE A 420 -9.55 36.82 4.94
N LEU A 421 -8.90 37.77 5.64
CA LEU A 421 -8.17 38.86 5.03
C LEU A 421 -6.86 38.41 4.36
N GLU A 422 -6.09 37.56 5.03
CA GLU A 422 -4.73 37.19 4.61
C GLU A 422 -4.69 35.93 3.75
N ILE A 423 -5.67 35.04 3.87
CA ILE A 423 -5.71 33.78 3.14
C ILE A 423 -6.87 33.79 2.14
N TYR A 424 -8.12 33.78 2.61
CA TYR A 424 -9.28 33.55 1.74
C TYR A 424 -9.39 34.57 0.59
N ILE A 425 -9.34 35.87 0.90
CA ILE A 425 -9.47 36.92 -0.12
C ILE A 425 -8.37 36.82 -1.17
N ASN A 426 -7.13 36.61 -0.74
CA ASN A 426 -5.98 36.58 -1.64
C ASN A 426 -6.07 35.39 -2.60
N ILE A 427 -6.37 34.19 -2.09
CA ILE A 427 -6.49 32.99 -2.92
C ILE A 427 -7.69 33.09 -3.87
N VAL A 428 -8.81 33.67 -3.43
CA VAL A 428 -9.97 33.87 -4.31
C VAL A 428 -9.68 34.91 -5.39
N GLU A 429 -8.93 35.98 -5.10
CA GLU A 429 -8.48 36.93 -6.13
C GLU A 429 -7.65 36.21 -7.20
N GLU A 430 -6.80 35.23 -6.80
CA GLU A 430 -6.07 34.41 -7.78
C GLU A 430 -6.95 33.53 -8.64
N ILE A 431 -7.92 32.85 -8.01
CA ILE A 431 -8.89 32.04 -8.74
C ILE A 431 -9.62 32.89 -9.80
N ILE A 432 -9.92 34.15 -9.49
CA ILE A 432 -10.55 35.10 -10.41
C ILE A 432 -9.61 35.48 -11.55
N ASN A 433 -8.39 35.91 -11.22
CA ASN A 433 -7.40 36.40 -12.19
C ASN A 433 -7.09 35.32 -13.24
N GLU A 434 -6.98 34.07 -12.78
CA GLU A 434 -6.54 32.94 -13.60
C GLU A 434 -7.65 32.12 -14.22
N LYS A 435 -8.91 32.47 -13.91
CA LYS A 435 -10.09 31.82 -14.48
C LYS A 435 -10.06 30.30 -14.25
N ILE A 436 -9.68 29.89 -13.03
CA ILE A 436 -9.62 28.47 -12.65
C ILE A 436 -11.01 27.83 -12.85
N ALA A 437 -11.03 26.66 -13.48
CA ALA A 437 -12.27 25.97 -13.78
C ALA A 437 -13.01 25.57 -12.49
N PRO A 438 -14.35 25.68 -12.43
CA PRO A 438 -15.15 25.38 -11.23
C PRO A 438 -14.80 24.07 -10.51
N LYS A 439 -14.57 23.00 -11.28
CA LYS A 439 -14.21 21.67 -10.76
C LYS A 439 -12.83 21.59 -10.09
N GLU A 440 -11.95 22.56 -10.32
CA GLU A 440 -10.58 22.60 -9.81
C GLU A 440 -10.40 23.60 -8.65
N ILE A 441 -11.41 24.43 -8.36
CA ILE A 441 -11.32 25.54 -7.41
C ILE A 441 -10.93 25.06 -6.01
N VAL A 442 -11.60 24.04 -5.48
CA VAL A 442 -11.35 23.55 -4.11
C VAL A 442 -9.92 23.02 -3.97
N ASN A 443 -9.50 22.18 -4.92
CA ASN A 443 -8.14 21.63 -4.94
C ASN A 443 -7.09 22.73 -5.12
N PHE A 444 -7.35 23.71 -5.99
CA PHE A 444 -6.47 24.85 -6.17
C PHE A 444 -6.36 25.67 -4.88
N TYR A 445 -7.49 25.97 -4.23
CA TYR A 445 -7.53 26.78 -3.02
C TYR A 445 -6.70 26.16 -1.91
N TYR A 446 -6.96 24.89 -1.55
CA TYR A 446 -6.25 24.25 -0.45
C TYR A 446 -4.78 24.01 -0.75
N ARG A 447 -4.42 23.77 -2.01
CA ARG A 447 -3.01 23.71 -2.41
C ARG A 447 -2.33 25.06 -2.17
N VAL A 448 -2.91 26.16 -2.66
CA VAL A 448 -2.34 27.51 -2.50
C VAL A 448 -2.28 27.91 -1.02
N GLU A 449 -3.29 27.58 -0.22
CA GLU A 449 -3.30 27.82 1.21
C GLU A 449 -2.11 27.15 1.93
N GLN A 450 -1.84 25.89 1.62
CA GLN A 450 -0.73 25.16 2.24
C GLN A 450 0.64 25.79 1.89
N GLU A 451 0.73 26.41 0.71
CA GLU A 451 1.89 27.18 0.28
C GLU A 451 2.00 28.52 1.03
N TYR A 452 0.88 29.21 1.28
CA TYR A 452 0.84 30.36 2.20
C TYR A 452 1.28 30.00 3.62
N PHE A 453 0.81 28.88 4.16
CA PHE A 453 1.21 28.43 5.49
C PHE A 453 2.70 28.07 5.53
N TYR A 454 3.24 27.47 4.47
CA TYR A 454 4.66 27.21 4.35
C TYR A 454 5.49 28.50 4.35
N LEU A 455 5.07 29.53 3.60
CA LEU A 455 5.68 30.86 3.64
C LEU A 455 5.69 31.42 5.07
N LEU A 456 4.52 31.50 5.71
CA LEU A 456 4.38 32.05 7.07
C LEU A 456 5.25 31.32 8.09
N VAL A 457 5.35 29.99 8.01
CA VAL A 457 6.23 29.18 8.90
C VAL A 457 7.69 29.55 8.71
N ASN A 458 8.16 29.70 7.46
CA ASN A 458 9.56 29.98 7.18
C ASN A 458 9.92 31.46 7.43
N GLU A 459 9.03 32.42 7.14
CA GLU A 459 9.19 33.83 7.52
C GLU A 459 9.44 33.97 9.03
N ARG A 460 8.69 33.23 9.86
CA ARG A 460 8.80 33.32 11.32
C ARG A 460 10.07 32.72 11.90
N LYS A 461 10.54 31.58 11.39
CA LYS A 461 11.84 31.01 11.80
C LYS A 461 12.96 32.03 11.62
N LEU A 462 12.86 32.87 10.58
CA LEU A 462 13.86 33.89 10.25
C LEU A 462 13.72 35.17 11.08
N MET A 463 12.50 35.58 11.47
CA MET A 463 12.28 36.72 12.38
C MET A 463 12.87 36.47 13.77
N LEU A 464 12.84 35.23 14.25
CA LEU A 464 13.40 34.84 15.55
C LEU A 464 14.94 34.82 15.57
N ASP A 465 15.60 34.69 14.42
CA ASP A 465 17.07 34.62 14.30
C ASP A 465 17.77 35.99 14.13
N ASN A 466 17.08 37.13 14.36
CA ASN A 466 17.64 38.49 14.26
C ASN A 466 18.33 38.86 12.92
N ARG A 467 18.03 38.14 11.82
CA ARG A 467 18.57 38.42 10.46
C ARG A 467 17.57 39.20 9.57
N SER A 468 16.74 40.05 10.17
CA SER A 468 15.62 40.75 9.50
C SER A 468 16.03 41.74 8.39
N ALA A 469 17.24 42.30 8.42
CA ALA A 469 17.64 43.38 7.51
C ALA A 469 17.94 42.96 6.05
N LYS A 470 18.19 41.67 5.77
CA LYS A 470 18.40 41.17 4.40
C LYS A 470 17.10 40.72 3.71
N TYR A 471 16.03 40.48 4.46
CA TYR A 471 14.76 39.91 3.96
C TYR A 471 13.65 40.91 3.69
N THR A 472 13.75 42.14 4.20
CA THR A 472 12.79 43.21 3.87
C THR A 472 12.68 43.41 2.34
N LYS A 473 13.75 43.10 1.59
CA LYS A 473 13.75 43.12 0.13
C LYS A 473 12.86 42.08 -0.54
N ILE A 474 12.60 40.91 0.07
CA ILE A 474 11.71 39.89 -0.54
C ILE A 474 10.24 40.30 -0.37
N LYS A 475 9.88 40.90 0.78
CA LYS A 475 8.57 41.53 1.00
C LYS A 475 8.31 42.74 0.09
N GLU A 476 9.37 43.51 -0.21
CA GLU A 476 9.29 44.66 -1.12
C GLU A 476 9.29 44.26 -2.61
N ILE A 477 9.74 43.06 -2.96
CA ILE A 477 9.84 42.64 -4.37
C ILE A 477 8.53 42.07 -4.93
N ASP A 478 7.63 41.42 -4.16
CA ASP A 478 6.56 40.63 -4.82
C ASP A 478 5.14 40.67 -4.23
N ASN A 479 4.78 41.66 -3.39
CA ASN A 479 3.37 41.89 -3.02
C ASN A 479 2.46 42.23 -4.23
N THR A 480 3.04 42.53 -5.39
CA THR A 480 2.32 42.79 -6.65
C THR A 480 2.28 41.60 -7.61
N ASN A 481 2.92 40.47 -7.26
CA ASN A 481 3.21 39.37 -8.18
C ASN A 481 3.06 37.97 -7.57
N MET A 482 2.67 37.86 -6.30
CA MET A 482 2.26 36.58 -5.66
C MET A 482 1.30 35.78 -6.56
N SER A 483 0.47 36.48 -7.34
CA SER A 483 -0.38 35.90 -8.39
C SER A 483 0.34 35.04 -9.41
N ASN A 484 1.51 35.47 -9.89
CA ASN A 484 2.27 34.71 -10.87
C ASN A 484 2.91 33.44 -10.28
N TRP A 485 3.09 33.37 -8.96
CA TRP A 485 3.74 32.24 -8.28
C TRP A 485 2.84 31.01 -8.15
N PHE A 486 1.54 31.19 -7.93
CA PHE A 486 0.62 30.09 -7.60
C PHE A 486 -0.01 29.39 -8.82
N VAL A 487 0.27 29.92 -10.01
CA VAL A 487 -0.58 29.75 -11.19
C VAL A 487 0.11 29.00 -12.32
N ASN A 488 1.42 29.15 -12.47
CA ASN A 488 2.15 28.57 -13.60
C ASN A 488 2.28 27.05 -13.47
N LYS A 489 1.24 26.36 -13.96
CA LYS A 489 1.11 24.91 -13.97
C LYS A 489 1.78 24.25 -15.18
N SER A 490 2.74 24.92 -15.85
CA SER A 490 3.28 24.43 -17.12
C SER A 490 4.65 23.78 -17.07
N ASP A 491 5.46 23.95 -16.02
CA ASP A 491 6.64 23.11 -15.76
C ASP A 491 7.14 23.43 -14.33
N LYS A 492 6.87 22.55 -13.35
CA LYS A 492 7.39 22.59 -11.97
C LYS A 492 7.58 23.98 -11.33
N SER A 493 6.60 24.49 -10.57
CA SER A 493 6.94 25.28 -9.36
C SER A 493 5.70 25.54 -8.49
N ASP A 494 5.52 24.77 -7.42
CA ASP A 494 4.73 25.26 -6.27
C ASP A 494 5.61 26.28 -5.49
N VAL A 495 5.06 27.12 -4.60
CA VAL A 495 5.85 28.18 -3.91
C VAL A 495 7.03 27.63 -3.13
N ALA A 496 6.91 26.43 -2.57
CA ALA A 496 8.02 25.73 -1.96
C ALA A 496 9.19 25.56 -2.93
N ASP A 497 8.93 25.23 -4.20
CA ASP A 497 9.97 25.11 -5.24
C ASP A 497 10.54 26.48 -5.61
N ILE A 498 9.70 27.52 -5.73
CA ILE A 498 10.16 28.90 -6.01
C ILE A 498 11.08 29.39 -4.89
N LEU A 499 10.68 29.20 -3.63
CA LEU A 499 11.50 29.56 -2.47
C LEU A 499 12.80 28.77 -2.45
N VAL A 500 12.77 27.49 -2.83
CA VAL A 500 13.97 26.66 -2.99
C VAL A 500 14.88 27.25 -4.06
N ASP A 501 14.35 27.63 -5.23
CA ASP A 501 15.10 28.21 -6.35
C ASP A 501 15.66 29.60 -6.01
N GLU A 502 14.86 30.48 -5.41
CA GLU A 502 15.32 31.79 -4.94
C GLU A 502 16.42 31.65 -3.90
N LYS A 503 16.23 30.72 -2.94
CA LYS A 503 17.20 30.49 -1.89
C LYS A 503 18.45 29.82 -2.42
N GLN A 504 18.33 28.95 -3.42
CA GLN A 504 19.46 28.43 -4.18
C GLN A 504 20.25 29.58 -4.81
N ASN A 505 19.58 30.48 -5.53
CA ASN A 505 20.22 31.63 -6.17
C ASN A 505 20.92 32.55 -5.16
N GLU A 506 20.34 32.76 -3.97
CA GLU A 506 21.01 33.47 -2.88
C GLU A 506 22.22 32.69 -2.36
N PHE A 507 22.04 31.39 -2.11
CA PHE A 507 23.08 30.50 -1.57
C PHE A 507 24.31 30.48 -2.47
N LEU A 508 24.12 30.29 -3.78
CA LEU A 508 25.20 30.21 -4.77
C LEU A 508 26.03 31.51 -4.85
N LYS A 509 25.46 32.68 -4.53
CA LYS A 509 26.20 33.96 -4.49
C LYS A 509 27.27 34.02 -3.39
N ASN A 510 27.21 33.12 -2.40
CA ASN A 510 28.20 33.06 -1.32
C ASN A 510 29.44 32.23 -1.70
N PHE A 511 29.46 31.62 -2.89
CA PHE A 511 30.60 30.82 -3.40
C PHE A 511 31.46 31.65 -4.34
N LYS A 512 32.77 31.40 -4.33
CA LYS A 512 33.70 31.86 -5.37
C LYS A 512 33.55 31.01 -6.63
N ASP A 513 33.32 29.70 -6.48
CA ASP A 513 33.02 28.78 -7.59
C ASP A 513 31.82 27.88 -7.27
N SER A 514 30.63 28.32 -7.68
CA SER A 514 29.38 27.60 -7.48
C SER A 514 29.31 26.25 -8.21
N LYS A 515 30.11 26.04 -9.26
CA LYS A 515 30.02 24.82 -10.09
C LYS A 515 30.37 23.55 -9.34
N ARG A 516 31.28 23.63 -8.36
CA ARG A 516 31.66 22.49 -7.52
C ARG A 516 30.48 22.03 -6.67
N PHE A 517 29.79 22.98 -6.04
CA PHE A 517 28.57 22.70 -5.29
C PHE A 517 27.48 22.10 -6.19
N GLU A 518 27.20 22.71 -7.34
CA GLU A 518 26.17 22.24 -8.28
C GLU A 518 26.44 20.81 -8.76
N LYS A 519 27.70 20.45 -8.99
CA LYS A 519 28.10 19.09 -9.35
C LYS A 519 27.82 18.09 -8.22
N ILE A 520 28.16 18.43 -6.97
CA ILE A 520 27.84 17.59 -5.80
C ILE A 520 26.32 17.47 -5.68
N ALA A 521 25.61 18.59 -5.74
CA ALA A 521 24.16 18.64 -5.62
C ALA A 521 23.46 17.75 -6.67
N GLY A 522 23.86 17.87 -7.94
CA GLY A 522 23.30 17.08 -9.04
C GLY A 522 23.53 15.57 -8.91
N LYS A 523 24.65 15.14 -8.29
CA LYS A 523 24.92 13.72 -8.03
C LYS A 523 23.95 13.11 -7.01
N TYR A 524 23.45 13.91 -6.08
CA TYR A 524 22.64 13.45 -4.94
C TYR A 524 21.22 14.07 -4.94
N GLU A 525 20.62 14.17 -6.13
CA GLU A 525 19.21 14.58 -6.36
C GLU A 525 18.86 16.06 -6.06
N GLY A 526 19.88 16.87 -5.76
CA GLY A 526 19.73 18.28 -5.41
C GLY A 526 19.08 18.50 -4.05
N ILE A 527 18.71 19.76 -3.81
CA ILE A 527 18.02 20.18 -2.59
C ILE A 527 16.57 20.45 -2.95
N LYS A 528 15.62 19.87 -2.20
CA LYS A 528 14.17 20.04 -2.37
C LYS A 528 13.54 20.89 -1.28
N LYS A 529 14.30 21.27 -0.24
CA LYS A 529 13.75 22.01 0.91
C LYS A 529 14.48 23.33 1.16
N TYR A 530 13.71 24.41 1.28
CA TYR A 530 14.20 25.73 1.65
C TYR A 530 15.06 25.71 2.91
N THR A 531 14.61 24.98 3.94
CA THR A 531 15.31 24.87 5.22
C THR A 531 16.69 24.24 5.12
N THR A 532 16.95 23.43 4.08
CA THR A 532 18.26 22.82 3.83
C THR A 532 19.27 23.90 3.43
N TYR A 533 18.90 24.84 2.55
CA TYR A 533 19.77 25.97 2.19
C TYR A 533 20.07 26.86 3.38
N VAL A 534 19.07 27.15 4.24
CA VAL A 534 19.30 27.92 5.46
C VAL A 534 20.35 27.22 6.34
N LYS A 535 20.23 25.91 6.54
CA LYS A 535 21.20 25.15 7.33
C LYS A 535 22.59 25.14 6.70
N PHE A 536 22.66 25.06 5.37
CA PHE A 536 23.91 25.05 4.65
C PHE A 536 24.59 26.43 4.64
N LEU A 537 23.83 27.53 4.67
CA LEU A 537 24.39 28.87 4.89
C LEU A 537 25.10 28.96 6.25
N GLU A 538 24.48 28.47 7.32
CA GLU A 538 25.12 28.44 8.64
C GLU A 538 26.43 27.64 8.61
N LEU A 539 26.43 26.49 7.94
CA LEU A 539 27.62 25.65 7.80
C LEU A 539 28.72 26.34 6.98
N LEU A 540 28.33 26.96 5.87
CA LEU A 540 29.24 27.70 4.99
C LEU A 540 29.86 28.90 5.72
N ASP A 541 29.04 29.65 6.49
CA ASP A 541 29.50 30.77 7.31
C ASP A 541 30.53 30.31 8.37
N ASN A 542 30.35 29.11 8.93
CA ASN A 542 31.19 28.57 9.99
C ASN A 542 32.48 27.87 9.50
N LEU A 543 32.44 27.18 8.36
CA LEU A 543 33.54 26.37 7.82
C LEU A 543 34.33 27.09 6.73
N GLY A 544 33.71 28.02 6.02
CA GLY A 544 34.22 28.53 4.75
C GLY A 544 34.04 27.52 3.60
N GLU A 545 34.24 28.02 2.38
CA GLU A 545 33.85 27.35 1.13
C GLU A 545 34.52 25.98 0.92
N GLU A 546 35.85 25.87 1.03
CA GLU A 546 36.57 24.63 0.72
C GLU A 546 36.25 23.51 1.72
N GLU A 547 36.25 23.82 3.02
CA GLU A 547 35.97 22.85 4.08
C GLU A 547 34.50 22.41 4.03
N PHE A 548 33.57 23.33 3.75
CA PHE A 548 32.15 22.99 3.53
C PHE A 548 31.96 22.02 2.37
N LEU A 549 32.56 22.29 1.20
CA LEU A 549 32.42 21.44 0.02
C LEU A 549 33.05 20.07 0.23
N GLN A 550 34.23 20.01 0.87
CA GLN A 550 34.90 18.76 1.19
C GLN A 550 34.06 17.92 2.15
N LYS A 551 33.55 18.54 3.24
CA LYS A 551 32.70 17.86 4.22
C LYS A 551 31.42 17.34 3.56
N LEU A 552 30.70 18.19 2.82
CA LEU A 552 29.47 17.82 2.14
C LEU A 552 29.68 16.64 1.17
N SER A 553 30.73 16.69 0.36
CA SER A 553 31.04 15.63 -0.61
C SER A 553 31.37 14.31 0.09
N ASN A 554 32.22 14.35 1.11
CA ASN A 554 32.63 13.17 1.87
C ASN A 554 31.44 12.54 2.60
N ASP A 555 30.65 13.36 3.31
CA ASP A 555 29.52 12.88 4.08
C ASP A 555 28.46 12.25 3.19
N LEU A 556 28.07 12.91 2.09
CA LEU A 556 27.11 12.35 1.14
C LEU A 556 27.63 11.06 0.50
N HIS A 557 28.93 10.99 0.20
CA HIS A 557 29.52 9.76 -0.32
C HIS A 557 29.40 8.62 0.69
N LYS A 558 29.89 8.82 1.93
CA LYS A 558 29.80 7.82 3.01
C LYS A 558 28.37 7.32 3.20
N LEU A 559 27.41 8.24 3.33
CA LEU A 559 26.00 7.89 3.52
C LEU A 559 25.42 7.11 2.33
N SER A 560 25.84 7.41 1.11
CA SER A 560 25.35 6.73 -0.11
C SER A 560 25.91 5.32 -0.32
N GLN A 561 27.00 4.98 0.36
CA GLN A 561 27.61 3.64 0.27
C GLN A 561 27.03 2.65 1.29
N ILE A 562 26.21 3.13 2.23
CA ILE A 562 25.67 2.28 3.30
C ILE A 562 24.23 1.89 2.95
N SER A 563 24.00 0.58 2.82
CA SER A 563 22.75 -0.01 2.33
C SER A 563 21.56 0.37 3.21
N GLU A 564 21.75 0.32 4.52
CA GLU A 564 20.74 0.68 5.53
C GLU A 564 20.33 2.15 5.43
N ILE A 565 21.30 3.05 5.22
CA ILE A 565 21.06 4.49 5.13
C ILE A 565 20.30 4.82 3.86
N VAL A 566 20.70 4.22 2.74
CA VAL A 566 20.03 4.35 1.45
C VAL A 566 18.60 3.80 1.52
N ARG A 567 18.39 2.62 2.13
CA ARG A 567 17.05 2.05 2.38
C ARG A 567 16.19 3.02 3.17
N LYS A 568 16.71 3.58 4.27
CA LYS A 568 15.93 4.51 5.11
C LYS A 568 15.56 5.77 4.36
N TYR A 569 16.51 6.36 3.65
CA TYR A 569 16.28 7.52 2.80
C TYR A 569 15.12 7.25 1.82
N LYS A 570 15.21 6.14 1.08
CA LYS A 570 14.20 5.70 0.13
C LYS A 570 12.82 5.57 0.78
N THR A 571 12.75 4.93 1.95
CA THR A 571 11.49 4.75 2.69
C THR A 571 10.88 6.09 3.11
N LEU A 572 11.69 7.02 3.61
CA LEU A 572 11.22 8.36 3.98
C LEU A 572 10.78 9.18 2.77
N LYS A 573 11.49 9.08 1.63
CA LYS A 573 11.13 9.75 0.39
C LYS A 573 9.71 9.38 -0.06
N ILE A 574 9.40 8.09 -0.11
CA ILE A 574 8.09 7.60 -0.52
C ILE A 574 7.00 7.98 0.49
N LEU A 575 7.33 7.95 1.79
CA LEU A 575 6.40 8.40 2.82
C LEU A 575 6.05 9.89 2.68
N GLU A 576 7.02 10.76 2.36
CA GLU A 576 6.77 12.18 2.08
C GLU A 576 5.91 12.37 0.83
N GLN A 577 6.18 11.63 -0.25
CA GLN A 577 5.36 11.64 -1.47
C GLN A 577 3.93 11.13 -1.24
N SER A 578 3.72 10.23 -0.28
CA SER A 578 2.39 9.73 0.09
C SER A 578 1.56 10.70 0.93
N LYS A 579 2.11 11.85 1.35
CA LYS A 579 1.37 12.91 2.06
C LYS A 579 0.59 13.77 1.08
N ASP A 580 -0.50 14.36 1.54
CA ASP A 580 -1.42 15.14 0.70
C ASP A 580 -0.76 16.37 0.04
N ASN A 581 0.34 16.87 0.60
CA ASN A 581 1.10 18.01 0.06
C ASN A 581 2.25 17.59 -0.89
N ASN A 582 2.42 16.28 -1.18
CA ASN A 582 3.34 15.66 -2.15
C ASN A 582 4.73 16.32 -2.29
N ARG A 583 5.39 16.64 -1.17
CA ARG A 583 6.70 17.30 -1.19
C ARG A 583 7.80 16.26 -1.37
N ASP A 584 8.66 16.48 -2.37
CA ASP A 584 9.79 15.60 -2.62
C ASP A 584 10.88 15.74 -1.53
N LEU A 585 11.64 14.67 -1.31
CA LEU A 585 12.76 14.63 -0.37
C LEU A 585 14.01 14.20 -1.11
N GLY A 586 14.96 15.12 -1.31
CA GLY A 586 16.27 14.79 -1.87
C GLY A 586 17.19 14.12 -0.84
N PHE A 587 18.20 13.40 -1.32
CA PHE A 587 19.21 12.79 -0.43
C PHE A 587 19.97 13.84 0.40
N ILE A 588 20.20 15.03 -0.17
CA ILE A 588 20.83 16.15 0.55
C ILE A 588 19.93 16.71 1.66
N ASP A 589 18.61 16.74 1.45
CA ASP A 589 17.66 17.14 2.50
C ASP A 589 17.64 16.13 3.65
N PHE A 590 17.78 14.84 3.33
CA PHE A 590 17.92 13.79 4.32
C PHE A 590 19.21 13.97 5.15
N TYR A 591 20.34 14.24 4.51
CA TYR A 591 21.59 14.61 5.19
C TYR A 591 21.42 15.85 6.10
N ALA A 592 20.73 16.90 5.63
CA ALA A 592 20.48 18.09 6.43
C ALA A 592 19.61 17.80 7.68
N ASN A 593 18.67 16.86 7.59
CA ASN A 593 17.88 16.41 8.75
C ASN A 593 18.75 15.67 9.77
N ILE A 594 19.68 14.82 9.33
CA ILE A 594 20.65 14.14 10.19
C ILE A 594 21.50 15.17 10.95
N LEU A 595 22.07 16.14 10.23
CA LEU A 595 22.87 17.20 10.85
C LEU A 595 22.08 17.98 11.91
N LYS A 596 20.83 18.34 11.59
CA LYS A 596 19.94 19.03 12.54
C LYS A 596 19.69 18.20 13.79
N HIS A 597 19.57 16.88 13.67
CA HIS A 597 19.47 16.00 14.83
C HIS A 597 20.74 16.04 15.68
N GLY A 598 21.92 15.93 15.07
CA GLY A 598 23.21 15.99 15.77
C GLY A 598 23.47 17.29 16.55
N THR A 599 22.97 18.44 16.07
CA THR A 599 23.11 19.72 16.81
C THR A 599 22.42 19.75 18.17
N LYS A 600 21.48 18.83 18.44
CA LYS A 600 20.87 18.71 19.78
C LYS A 600 21.83 18.16 20.83
N TYR A 601 22.92 17.49 20.39
CA TYR A 601 23.80 16.73 21.27
C TYR A 601 25.22 17.29 21.33
N THR A 602 25.62 18.18 20.42
CA THR A 602 26.98 18.74 20.35
C THR A 602 26.98 20.23 20.05
N GLN A 603 27.95 20.97 20.61
CA GLN A 603 28.08 22.43 20.42
C GLN A 603 28.81 22.82 19.12
N SER A 604 29.46 21.89 18.42
CA SER A 604 30.19 22.16 17.17
C SER A 604 29.92 21.09 16.13
N ILE A 605 29.09 21.41 15.15
CA ILE A 605 28.68 20.53 14.04
C ILE A 605 29.85 20.16 13.10
N ASN A 606 30.97 20.89 13.22
CA ASN A 606 32.15 20.80 12.37
C ASN A 606 33.03 19.57 12.71
N LEU A 607 32.93 19.06 13.94
CA LEU A 607 33.79 17.99 14.46
C LEU A 607 33.10 16.63 14.55
N VAL A 608 31.86 16.52 14.08
CA VAL A 608 31.06 15.31 14.27
C VAL A 608 31.14 14.42 13.04
N ASP A 609 31.55 13.17 13.26
CA ASP A 609 31.47 12.11 12.25
C ASP A 609 30.01 11.90 11.85
N ILE A 610 29.71 12.08 10.57
CA ILE A 610 28.34 12.00 10.06
C ILE A 610 27.72 10.63 10.29
N LEU A 611 28.51 9.55 10.27
CA LEU A 611 28.01 8.20 10.46
C LEU A 611 27.58 7.99 11.92
N ASP A 612 28.32 8.56 12.87
CA ASP A 612 27.96 8.48 14.29
C ASP A 612 26.66 9.25 14.58
N VAL A 613 26.48 10.44 13.98
CA VAL A 613 25.21 11.19 14.08
C VAL A 613 24.09 10.43 13.41
N THR A 614 24.37 9.78 12.28
CA THR A 614 23.36 9.03 11.53
C THR A 614 22.88 7.82 12.34
N LEU A 615 23.80 7.11 13.01
CA LEU A 615 23.44 6.01 13.91
C LEU A 615 22.49 6.45 15.02
N ASP A 616 22.71 7.63 15.59
CA ASP A 616 21.80 8.19 16.60
C ASP A 616 20.46 8.65 15.99
N TYR A 617 20.51 9.31 14.83
CA TYR A 617 19.32 9.80 14.11
C TYR A 617 18.39 8.66 13.68
N LEU A 618 18.96 7.54 13.25
CA LEU A 618 18.20 6.38 12.81
C LEU A 618 17.50 5.65 13.97
N GLY A 619 17.96 5.84 15.21
CA GLY A 619 17.47 5.15 16.40
C GLY A 619 17.87 3.67 16.39
N THR A 620 18.32 3.12 17.53
CA THR A 620 19.18 1.93 17.48
C THR A 620 18.55 0.65 18.01
N ASP A 621 18.49 -0.35 17.13
CA ASP A 621 18.78 -1.75 17.44
C ASP A 621 20.29 -2.00 17.20
N GLU A 622 20.93 -2.78 18.08
CA GLU A 622 22.36 -3.11 18.05
C GLU A 622 22.76 -3.78 16.73
N LYS A 623 21.89 -4.58 16.10
CA LYS A 623 22.18 -5.24 14.81
C LYS A 623 22.28 -4.27 13.64
N VAL A 624 21.39 -3.29 13.59
CA VAL A 624 21.40 -2.25 12.55
C VAL A 624 22.65 -1.39 12.74
N ARG A 625 22.98 -1.06 14.00
CA ARG A 625 24.24 -0.39 14.35
C ARG A 625 25.45 -1.18 13.85
N ASN A 626 25.50 -2.49 14.12
CA ASN A 626 26.61 -3.34 13.72
C ASN A 626 26.74 -3.46 12.19
N SER A 627 25.63 -3.59 11.45
CA SER A 627 25.65 -3.59 9.98
C SER A 627 26.19 -2.28 9.41
N VAL A 628 25.79 -1.14 9.98
CA VAL A 628 26.31 0.18 9.57
C VAL A 628 27.78 0.34 9.97
N ILE A 629 28.22 -0.21 11.11
CA ILE A 629 29.62 -0.20 11.53
C ILE A 629 30.48 -1.08 10.61
N GLU A 630 30.01 -2.27 10.25
CA GLU A 630 30.71 -3.17 9.32
C GLU A 630 30.90 -2.52 7.94
N GLU A 631 29.84 -1.88 7.40
CA GLU A 631 29.95 -1.14 6.13
C GLU A 631 30.78 0.15 6.28
N LYS A 632 30.75 0.81 7.45
CA LYS A 632 31.59 1.99 7.75
C LYS A 632 33.08 1.67 7.67
N GLU A 633 33.52 0.56 8.26
CA GLU A 633 34.93 0.14 8.23
C GLU A 633 35.44 -0.05 6.79
N ILE A 634 34.60 -0.58 5.89
CA ILE A 634 34.94 -0.76 4.47
C ILE A 634 35.04 0.60 3.75
N VAL A 635 34.11 1.50 4.01
CA VAL A 635 34.03 2.80 3.32
C VAL A 635 35.14 3.75 3.76
N ASP A 636 35.52 3.73 5.05
CA ASP A 636 36.62 4.54 5.57
C ASP A 636 38.00 4.10 5.03
N ASP A 637 38.14 2.86 4.53
CA ASP A 637 39.35 2.34 3.88
C ASP A 637 39.47 2.75 2.38
N GLU A 638 38.39 3.20 1.74
CA GLU A 638 38.33 3.56 0.31
C GLU A 638 38.54 5.07 0.01
N ILE A 639 38.49 5.94 1.04
CA ILE A 639 38.56 7.42 0.96
C ILE A 639 39.93 7.91 1.42
#